data_AF-A0A814IEG7-F1
#
_entry.id   AF-A0A814IEG7-F1
#
_cell.length_a   1.000
_cell.length_b   1.000
_cell.length_c   1.000
_cell.angle_alpha   90.00
_cell.angle_beta   90.00
_cell.angle_gamma   90.00
#
_symmetry.space_group_name_H-M   'P 1'
#
loop_
_entity.id
_entity.type
_entity.pdbx_description
1 polymer ?
#
loop_
_entity_poly.entity_id
_entity_poly.type
_entity_poly.pdbx_seq_one_letter_code
_entity_poly.pdbx_strand_id
1 'polypeptide(L)'
;MGDYIRTYQRPGSGSMIPEDIDPCLCTHIIYAFSEMDKNQLTPTEKYDTDDKENELPGFFERFNQWKEVNKHLRTLLAVGGWEMGMKDFSAMVKQDKNIKKFVDTTIKYLRHHKFDGLDLDFEYPGVDWRGSEPEDKKKFTKLCQMLFEGFKKEAEETGNERLLLTAAVSGAKVNIDKAYEIDLITPYLDWYHLMTYDYHGNWDTNAGHHSALNGKESSDQMHIDFTVKYYEKLGVPKEKLLIGLATYGRGDTPAMPYTGFKGENGFISYYEACTQITCEKFKETWDQKQLIPFAAGQYNQPKFGFDNVRSMKYKANYIKQMNLGGAFFWTIDNDDFTGKFCCQGKFPLIRTVKAVLHGQLKLLPPEKLCETCPSKEYKDVKNIKKTTEKAKSKKPSKTKRDATSEAPSAEDVCEEHNEGSWPDPSDCTKYYLCRGVGTPWGEQKRESCYAGAYFEPNEKTCKWVGQDKLNCEELIEGFENGAAAAATKAASTKENEDDDDEDITLDSNITSKQKKSSSSSPSKKGKSSTITRRNASEFDTCLPDKPVEFDPVQVSLPIQSNYLRANNNNYHNDGSRATTRQQRSAPRVVEQLPPSYNSIGHARRQFPLLTPITHPRIDRSTTNITPSVYNAMPPSYAELFLTSENKR
;
A
#
# COMPACT_ATOMS: atom_id res chain seq x y z
N MET A 1 -8.42 -8.61 -2.37
CA MET A 1 -7.03 -8.24 -2.71
C MET A 1 -6.80 -6.82 -2.22
N GLY A 2 -5.97 -6.65 -1.19
CA GLY A 2 -5.58 -5.35 -0.63
C GLY A 2 -4.17 -4.96 -1.08
N ASP A 3 -3.79 -3.68 -1.02
CA ASP A 3 -2.41 -3.26 -1.29
C ASP A 3 -2.07 -2.02 -0.48
N TYR A 4 -0.86 -1.96 0.07
CA TYR A 4 -0.37 -0.79 0.80
C TYR A 4 0.43 0.11 -0.12
N ILE A 5 0.27 1.42 0.08
CA ILE A 5 1.07 2.45 -0.61
C ILE A 5 1.85 3.23 0.42
N ARG A 6 3.17 3.32 0.25
CA ARG A 6 4.01 4.22 1.05
C ARG A 6 4.10 5.59 0.39
N THR A 7 4.00 6.63 1.21
CA THR A 7 4.14 8.02 0.76
C THR A 7 5.55 8.55 0.73
N TYR A 8 6.53 7.79 1.24
CA TYR A 8 7.92 8.24 1.24
C TYR A 8 8.38 8.51 -0.19
N GLN A 9 8.66 9.79 -0.49
CA GLN A 9 9.17 10.21 -1.78
C GLN A 9 10.52 9.56 -2.04
N ARG A 10 10.50 8.51 -2.85
CA ARG A 10 11.70 8.02 -3.53
C ARG A 10 12.05 9.03 -4.64
N PRO A 11 13.33 9.43 -4.79
CA PRO A 11 13.76 10.22 -5.92
C PRO A 11 13.70 9.41 -7.22
N GLY A 12 13.73 10.15 -8.33
CA GLY A 12 13.89 9.60 -9.68
C GLY A 12 12.82 8.59 -10.07
N SER A 13 13.22 7.56 -10.81
CA SER A 13 12.31 6.52 -11.33
C SER A 13 11.69 5.60 -10.27
N GLY A 14 12.05 5.77 -8.99
CA GLY A 14 11.42 5.07 -7.87
C GLY A 14 10.28 5.84 -7.22
N SER A 15 10.06 7.10 -7.60
CA SER A 15 8.99 7.95 -7.06
C SER A 15 7.62 7.43 -7.49
N MET A 16 6.70 7.31 -6.53
CA MET A 16 5.32 6.95 -6.80
C MET A 16 4.40 8.01 -6.18
N ILE A 17 3.48 8.53 -6.99
CA ILE A 17 2.43 9.47 -6.58
C ILE A 17 1.05 8.80 -6.74
N PRO A 18 -0.03 9.39 -6.18
CA PRO A 18 -1.37 8.81 -6.31
C PRO A 18 -1.76 8.48 -7.76
N GLU A 19 -1.34 9.27 -8.74
CA GLU A 19 -1.67 9.09 -10.16
C GLU A 19 -1.04 7.85 -10.80
N ASP A 20 0.01 7.28 -10.20
CA ASP A 20 0.67 6.07 -10.70
C ASP A 20 -0.12 4.78 -10.40
N ILE A 21 -1.14 4.87 -9.54
CA ILE A 21 -1.95 3.74 -9.11
C ILE A 21 -2.91 3.33 -10.25
N ASP A 22 -2.91 2.05 -10.60
CA ASP A 22 -3.98 1.46 -11.43
C ASP A 22 -5.19 1.14 -10.54
N PRO A 23 -6.32 1.89 -10.63
CA PRO A 23 -7.48 1.72 -9.75
C PRO A 23 -8.21 0.39 -9.98
N CYS A 24 -7.90 -0.32 -11.06
CA CYS A 24 -8.46 -1.63 -11.37
C CYS A 24 -7.57 -2.77 -10.86
N LEU A 25 -6.38 -2.50 -10.32
CA LEU A 25 -5.43 -3.55 -9.90
C LEU A 25 -5.88 -4.30 -8.65
N CYS A 26 -6.42 -3.56 -7.68
CA CYS A 26 -6.78 -4.08 -6.36
C CYS A 26 -8.25 -3.77 -6.02
N THR A 27 -8.83 -4.59 -5.12
CA THR A 27 -10.19 -4.33 -4.60
C THR A 27 -10.19 -3.30 -3.48
N HIS A 28 -9.10 -3.29 -2.71
CA HIS A 28 -8.88 -2.39 -1.59
C HIS A 28 -7.47 -1.81 -1.73
N ILE A 29 -7.30 -0.53 -1.45
CA ILE A 29 -5.98 0.10 -1.40
C ILE A 29 -5.88 0.85 -0.07
N ILE A 30 -4.76 0.64 0.63
CA ILE A 30 -4.51 1.09 1.98
C ILE A 30 -3.40 2.14 1.91
N TYR A 31 -3.72 3.35 2.33
CA TYR A 31 -2.75 4.44 2.38
C TYR A 31 -1.91 4.32 3.65
N ALA A 32 -0.61 4.08 3.49
CA ALA A 32 0.37 3.97 4.58
C ALA A 32 1.30 5.20 4.58
N PHE A 33 1.29 6.05 5.61
CA PHE A 33 0.52 5.95 6.86
C PHE A 33 -0.09 7.29 7.25
N SER A 34 -0.97 7.23 8.24
CA SER A 34 -1.22 8.33 9.15
C SER A 34 -0.45 8.11 10.45
N GLU A 35 -0.09 9.21 11.11
CA GLU A 35 0.47 9.22 12.45
C GLU A 35 -0.62 9.48 13.50
N MET A 36 -0.19 9.62 14.76
CA MET A 36 -1.05 10.01 15.86
C MET A 36 -0.41 11.08 16.73
N ASP A 37 -1.09 12.21 16.92
CA ASP A 37 -0.75 13.21 17.93
C ASP A 37 -1.90 13.31 18.93
N LYS A 38 -1.62 13.37 20.23
CA LYS A 38 -2.64 13.58 21.28
C LYS A 38 -3.89 12.67 21.14
N ASN A 39 -3.70 11.40 20.79
CA ASN A 39 -4.76 10.38 20.60
C ASN A 39 -5.75 10.73 19.47
N GLN A 40 -5.28 11.31 18.36
CA GLN A 40 -6.06 11.55 17.14
C GLN A 40 -5.17 11.36 15.92
N LEU A 41 -5.76 10.92 14.81
CA LEU A 41 -5.03 10.78 13.54
C LEU A 41 -4.50 12.12 13.06
N THR A 42 -3.30 12.09 12.49
CA THR A 42 -2.64 13.21 11.83
C THR A 42 -1.99 12.74 10.52
N PRO A 43 -1.82 13.63 9.53
CA PRO A 43 -0.99 13.29 8.37
C PRO A 43 0.45 13.03 8.81
N THR A 44 1.14 12.14 8.11
CA THR A 44 2.58 11.91 8.28
C THR A 44 3.36 13.00 7.56
N GLU A 45 2.89 13.37 6.36
CA GLU A 45 3.55 14.30 5.47
C GLU A 45 2.68 15.53 5.19
N LYS A 46 3.31 16.68 4.90
CA LYS A 46 2.55 17.92 4.64
C LYS A 46 1.61 17.79 3.43
N TYR A 47 2.09 17.13 2.38
CA TYR A 47 1.37 16.91 1.12
C TYR A 47 0.24 15.89 1.23
N ASP A 48 0.12 15.14 2.34
CA ASP A 48 -1.01 14.22 2.55
C ASP A 48 -2.36 14.96 2.48
N THR A 49 -2.41 16.15 3.07
CA THR A 49 -3.65 16.95 3.17
C THR A 49 -3.67 18.15 2.24
N ASP A 50 -2.51 18.68 1.83
CA ASP A 50 -2.42 19.87 0.99
C ASP A 50 -1.07 19.94 0.25
N ASP A 51 -1.09 19.89 -1.08
CA ASP A 51 0.10 19.91 -1.93
C ASP A 51 0.32 21.32 -2.51
N LYS A 52 0.55 22.27 -1.60
CA LYS A 52 0.73 23.69 -1.95
C LYS A 52 1.90 23.95 -2.89
N GLU A 53 2.95 23.15 -2.81
CA GLU A 53 4.15 23.34 -3.62
C GLU A 53 3.87 23.11 -5.10
N ASN A 54 2.94 22.20 -5.42
CA ASN A 54 2.52 21.92 -6.79
C ASN A 54 1.18 22.56 -7.16
N GLU A 55 0.59 23.36 -6.25
CA GLU A 55 -0.75 23.94 -6.39
C GLU A 55 -1.85 22.87 -6.65
N LEU A 56 -1.69 21.69 -6.03
CA LEU A 56 -2.59 20.56 -6.18
C LEU A 56 -3.32 20.22 -4.87
N PRO A 57 -4.46 19.51 -4.93
CA PRO A 57 -5.03 18.87 -3.75
C PRO A 57 -4.04 17.90 -3.11
N GLY A 58 -4.17 17.71 -1.79
CA GLY A 58 -3.35 16.75 -1.05
C GLY A 58 -3.51 15.31 -1.53
N PHE A 59 -2.53 14.47 -1.21
CA PHE A 59 -2.47 13.09 -1.68
C PHE A 59 -3.69 12.28 -1.22
N PHE A 60 -4.24 12.51 -0.03
CA PHE A 60 -5.47 11.83 0.40
C PHE A 60 -6.65 12.10 -0.55
N GLU A 61 -6.79 13.34 -1.03
CA GLU A 61 -7.88 13.66 -1.95
C GLU A 61 -7.68 12.95 -3.29
N ARG A 62 -6.49 13.10 -3.88
CA ARG A 62 -6.14 12.50 -5.18
C ARG A 62 -6.18 10.97 -5.13
N PHE A 63 -5.75 10.37 -4.02
CA PHE A 63 -5.86 8.94 -3.77
C PHE A 63 -7.31 8.45 -3.72
N ASN A 64 -8.19 9.16 -3.02
CA ASN A 64 -9.59 8.77 -2.89
C ASN A 64 -10.42 9.05 -4.16
N GLN A 65 -9.95 9.94 -5.06
CA GLN A 65 -10.57 10.18 -6.37
C GLN A 65 -10.56 8.93 -7.28
N TRP A 66 -9.69 7.95 -7.04
CA TRP A 66 -9.72 6.69 -7.80
C TRP A 66 -11.02 5.90 -7.67
N LYS A 67 -11.79 6.13 -6.59
CA LYS A 67 -13.14 5.58 -6.45
C LYS A 67 -14.14 6.18 -7.44
N GLU A 68 -13.78 7.27 -8.10
CA GLU A 68 -14.59 7.82 -9.19
C GLU A 68 -14.44 7.04 -10.49
N VAL A 69 -13.27 6.44 -10.70
CA VAL A 69 -12.97 5.55 -11.83
C VAL A 69 -13.45 4.12 -11.56
N ASN A 70 -13.15 3.59 -10.38
CA ASN A 70 -13.60 2.27 -9.95
C ASN A 70 -14.56 2.39 -8.76
N LYS A 71 -15.87 2.33 -9.00
CA LYS A 71 -16.90 2.47 -7.95
C LYS A 71 -16.89 1.31 -6.93
N HIS A 72 -16.24 0.20 -7.27
CA HIS A 72 -16.05 -0.95 -6.40
C HIS A 72 -14.76 -0.88 -5.58
N LEU A 73 -13.84 0.03 -5.90
CA LEU A 73 -12.65 0.26 -5.10
C LEU A 73 -13.04 0.74 -3.70
N ARG A 74 -12.32 0.24 -2.70
CA ARG A 74 -12.38 0.72 -1.33
C ARG A 74 -11.02 1.23 -0.90
N THR A 75 -11.01 2.32 -0.17
CA THR A 75 -9.79 2.97 0.31
C THR A 75 -9.75 2.99 1.82
N LEU A 76 -8.66 2.52 2.43
CA LEU A 76 -8.45 2.57 3.87
C LEU A 76 -7.26 3.45 4.18
N LEU A 77 -7.26 4.03 5.38
CA LEU A 77 -6.09 4.72 5.93
C LEU A 77 -5.47 3.84 7.01
N ALA A 78 -4.19 3.51 6.87
CA ALA A 78 -3.45 2.81 7.92
C ALA A 78 -2.91 3.80 8.95
N VAL A 79 -2.91 3.43 10.23
CA VAL A 79 -2.26 4.17 11.31
C VAL A 79 -1.23 3.27 11.96
N GLY A 80 0.00 3.78 12.16
CA GLY A 80 1.07 3.03 12.80
C GLY A 80 2.25 2.76 11.88
N GLY A 81 2.58 1.48 11.75
CA GLY A 81 3.76 1.00 11.04
C GLY A 81 5.01 0.98 11.92
N TRP A 82 6.06 0.36 11.41
CA TRP A 82 7.33 0.16 12.12
C TRP A 82 7.94 1.46 12.69
N GLU A 83 7.96 2.52 11.88
CA GLU A 83 8.66 3.80 12.17
C GLU A 83 7.97 4.65 13.24
N MET A 84 6.64 4.63 13.31
CA MET A 84 5.89 5.39 14.32
C MET A 84 6.23 4.94 15.76
N GLY A 85 6.61 3.67 15.93
CA GLY A 85 6.93 3.09 17.23
C GLY A 85 5.73 3.00 18.17
N MET A 86 5.97 2.64 19.44
CA MET A 86 4.90 2.21 20.36
C MET A 86 4.36 3.32 21.26
N LYS A 87 5.08 4.43 21.41
CA LYS A 87 4.80 5.44 22.42
C LYS A 87 3.37 6.00 22.33
N ASP A 88 2.95 6.40 21.13
CA ASP A 88 1.65 7.05 20.93
C ASP A 88 0.50 6.04 20.97
N PHE A 89 0.72 4.82 20.47
CA PHE A 89 -0.23 3.72 20.66
C PHE A 89 -0.45 3.41 22.14
N SER A 90 0.62 3.16 22.90
CA SER A 90 0.52 2.86 24.34
C SER A 90 -0.12 4.00 25.12
N ALA A 91 0.11 5.27 24.73
CA ALA A 91 -0.57 6.42 25.33
C ALA A 91 -2.07 6.47 25.00
N MET A 92 -2.44 6.16 23.76
CA MET A 92 -3.83 6.15 23.29
C MET A 92 -4.63 5.03 23.94
N VAL A 93 -4.09 3.81 24.03
CA VAL A 93 -4.81 2.67 24.60
C VAL A 93 -4.79 2.65 26.14
N LYS A 94 -4.05 3.56 26.80
CA LYS A 94 -3.85 3.60 28.26
C LYS A 94 -5.15 3.73 29.07
N GLN A 95 -6.15 4.43 28.53
CA GLN A 95 -7.39 4.73 29.23
C GLN A 95 -8.57 4.74 28.26
N ASP A 96 -9.73 4.23 28.68
CA ASP A 96 -10.96 4.20 27.84
C ASP A 96 -11.34 5.57 27.28
N LYS A 97 -11.12 6.67 28.02
CA LYS A 97 -11.37 8.03 27.52
C LYS A 97 -10.46 8.43 26.35
N ASN A 98 -9.22 7.90 26.32
CA ASN A 98 -8.27 8.17 25.25
C ASN A 98 -8.65 7.38 24.00
N ILE A 99 -8.99 6.09 24.17
CA ILE A 99 -9.53 5.25 23.09
C ILE A 99 -10.80 5.89 22.54
N LYS A 100 -11.74 6.32 23.40
CA LYS A 100 -12.97 6.99 22.96
C LYS A 100 -12.67 8.26 22.17
N LYS A 101 -11.76 9.11 22.64
CA LYS A 101 -11.35 10.31 21.91
C LYS A 101 -10.82 9.94 20.53
N PHE A 102 -9.94 8.94 20.46
CA PHE A 102 -9.39 8.44 19.21
C PHE A 102 -10.48 7.93 18.27
N VAL A 103 -11.41 7.10 18.74
CA VAL A 103 -12.54 6.63 17.92
C VAL A 103 -13.36 7.80 17.36
N ASP A 104 -13.77 8.74 18.22
CA ASP A 104 -14.61 9.87 17.83
C ASP A 104 -13.92 10.78 16.80
N THR A 105 -12.61 11.01 16.94
CA THR A 105 -11.84 11.85 16.00
C THR A 105 -11.49 11.12 14.72
N THR A 106 -11.16 9.82 14.79
CA THR A 106 -10.87 8.96 13.63
C THR A 106 -12.07 8.88 12.70
N ILE A 107 -13.29 8.67 13.22
CA ILE A 107 -14.51 8.68 12.39
C ILE A 107 -14.62 9.98 11.59
N LYS A 108 -14.45 11.12 12.26
CA LYS A 108 -14.51 12.44 11.59
C LYS A 108 -13.42 12.60 10.54
N TYR A 109 -12.20 12.17 10.86
CA TYR A 109 -11.04 12.28 9.98
C TYR A 109 -11.22 11.46 8.71
N LEU A 110 -11.61 10.19 8.84
CA LEU A 110 -11.83 9.29 7.71
C LEU A 110 -12.96 9.78 6.81
N ARG A 111 -14.08 10.21 7.39
CA ARG A 111 -15.20 10.78 6.61
C ARG A 111 -14.83 12.09 5.93
N HIS A 112 -14.07 12.96 6.59
CA HIS A 112 -13.62 14.22 6.00
C HIS A 112 -12.73 13.99 4.78
N HIS A 113 -11.79 13.05 4.86
CA HIS A 113 -10.90 12.69 3.76
C HIS A 113 -11.48 11.60 2.83
N LYS A 114 -12.75 11.22 3.00
CA LYS A 114 -13.47 10.25 2.16
C LYS A 114 -12.84 8.84 2.13
N PHE A 115 -12.22 8.38 3.21
CA PHE A 115 -11.80 6.99 3.36
C PHE A 115 -12.99 6.08 3.75
N ASP A 116 -12.91 4.82 3.33
CA ASP A 116 -13.92 3.78 3.60
C ASP A 116 -13.60 2.95 4.85
N GLY A 117 -12.44 3.14 5.47
CA GLY A 117 -12.08 2.41 6.69
C GLY A 117 -10.73 2.77 7.28
N LEU A 118 -10.43 2.10 8.38
CA LEU A 118 -9.17 2.20 9.13
C LEU A 118 -8.47 0.84 9.13
N ASP A 119 -7.15 0.87 8.97
CA ASP A 119 -6.29 -0.27 9.18
C ASP A 119 -5.33 0.00 10.35
N LEU A 120 -5.25 -0.93 11.30
CA LEU A 120 -4.43 -0.79 12.52
C LEU A 120 -3.10 -1.52 12.37
N ASP A 121 -2.01 -0.75 12.31
CA ASP A 121 -0.64 -1.26 12.19
C ASP A 121 0.11 -1.02 13.49
N PHE A 122 -0.43 -1.54 14.58
CA PHE A 122 0.18 -1.47 15.92
C PHE A 122 1.23 -2.58 16.03
N GLU A 123 2.51 -2.23 15.83
CA GLU A 123 3.63 -3.17 15.73
C GLU A 123 4.61 -3.15 16.93
N TYR A 124 4.47 -3.92 18.00
CA TYR A 124 3.37 -4.83 18.31
C TYR A 124 2.94 -4.60 19.76
N PRO A 125 1.62 -4.63 20.07
CA PRO A 125 1.15 -4.54 21.45
C PRO A 125 1.74 -5.68 22.28
N GLY A 126 2.10 -5.44 23.54
CA GLY A 126 2.62 -6.49 24.43
C GLY A 126 4.00 -7.02 24.09
N VAL A 127 4.73 -6.40 23.16
CA VAL A 127 6.09 -6.80 22.78
C VAL A 127 7.12 -5.84 23.38
N ASP A 128 7.72 -6.28 24.50
CA ASP A 128 8.62 -5.47 25.33
C ASP A 128 9.80 -4.85 24.57
N TRP A 129 10.43 -5.59 23.64
CA TRP A 129 11.59 -5.08 22.89
C TRP A 129 11.22 -3.98 21.87
N ARG A 130 9.93 -3.82 21.56
CA ARG A 130 9.38 -2.66 20.82
C ARG A 130 8.97 -1.52 21.75
N GLY A 131 9.03 -1.71 23.07
CA GLY A 131 8.63 -0.71 24.06
C GLY A 131 7.12 -0.69 24.36
N SER A 132 6.42 -1.82 24.18
CA SER A 132 5.01 -1.98 24.56
C SER A 132 4.87 -2.91 25.76
N GLU A 133 4.00 -2.56 26.70
CA GLU A 133 3.77 -3.31 27.94
C GLU A 133 2.86 -4.52 27.70
N PRO A 134 3.02 -5.64 28.43
CA PRO A 134 2.19 -6.85 28.26
C PRO A 134 0.68 -6.61 28.30
N GLU A 135 0.22 -5.64 29.11
CA GLU A 135 -1.21 -5.29 29.19
C GLU A 135 -1.76 -4.69 27.89
N ASP A 136 -0.91 -4.16 27.01
CA ASP A 136 -1.33 -3.60 25.72
C ASP A 136 -1.98 -4.66 24.83
N LYS A 137 -1.70 -5.96 25.05
CA LYS A 137 -2.46 -7.07 24.44
C LYS A 137 -3.98 -6.92 24.64
N LYS A 138 -4.41 -6.73 25.89
CA LYS A 138 -5.84 -6.60 26.24
C LYS A 138 -6.40 -5.25 25.82
N LYS A 139 -5.56 -4.20 25.87
CA LYS A 139 -5.98 -2.86 25.46
C LYS A 139 -6.15 -2.76 23.95
N PHE A 140 -5.38 -3.53 23.16
CA PHE A 140 -5.61 -3.69 21.73
C PHE A 140 -6.95 -4.35 21.44
N THR A 141 -7.34 -5.38 22.21
CA THR A 141 -8.69 -5.96 22.14
C THR A 141 -9.77 -4.92 22.40
N LYS A 142 -9.58 -4.10 23.44
CA LYS A 142 -10.51 -3.02 23.78
C LYS A 142 -10.60 -1.94 22.69
N LEU A 143 -9.47 -1.59 22.08
CA LEU A 143 -9.41 -0.67 20.94
C LEU A 143 -10.23 -1.19 19.76
N CYS A 144 -10.02 -2.45 19.36
CA CYS A 144 -10.76 -3.07 18.26
C CYS A 144 -12.27 -3.05 18.51
N GLN A 145 -12.69 -3.43 19.72
CA GLN A 145 -14.10 -3.39 20.13
C GLN A 145 -14.67 -1.97 20.02
N MET A 146 -14.00 -0.97 20.61
CA MET A 146 -14.51 0.40 20.65
C MET A 146 -14.56 1.06 19.27
N LEU A 147 -13.59 0.78 18.40
CA LEU A 147 -13.61 1.25 17.00
C LEU A 147 -14.78 0.64 16.24
N PHE A 148 -14.96 -0.69 16.32
CA PHE A 148 -16.06 -1.37 15.65
C PHE A 148 -17.43 -0.86 16.11
N GLU A 149 -17.63 -0.72 17.42
CA GLU A 149 -18.85 -0.17 18.00
C GLU A 149 -19.09 1.28 17.57
N GLY A 150 -18.04 2.11 17.55
CA GLY A 150 -18.12 3.49 17.07
C GLY A 150 -18.48 3.59 15.59
N PHE A 151 -17.84 2.78 14.74
CA PHE A 151 -18.11 2.74 13.30
C PHE A 151 -19.53 2.25 13.01
N LYS A 152 -19.97 1.20 13.70
CA LYS A 152 -21.34 0.68 13.60
C LYS A 152 -22.36 1.74 14.00
N LYS A 153 -22.13 2.41 15.13
CA LYS A 153 -23.02 3.47 15.61
C LYS A 153 -23.12 4.63 14.62
N GLU A 154 -22.00 5.11 14.08
CA GLU A 154 -22.03 6.18 13.08
C GLU A 154 -22.82 5.78 11.84
N ALA A 155 -22.65 4.56 11.33
CA ALA A 155 -23.40 4.06 10.19
C ALA A 155 -24.92 4.02 10.44
N GLU A 156 -25.34 3.58 11.64
CA GLU A 156 -26.74 3.56 12.05
C GLU A 156 -27.34 4.98 12.17
N GLU A 157 -26.56 5.95 12.63
CA GLU A 157 -27.00 7.34 12.83
C GLU A 157 -27.05 8.15 11.53
N THR A 158 -26.12 7.92 10.60
CA THR A 158 -25.99 8.70 9.35
C THR A 158 -26.64 8.03 8.14
N GLY A 159 -26.82 6.72 8.17
CA GLY A 159 -27.23 5.91 7.02
C GLY A 159 -26.10 5.63 6.02
N ASN A 160 -24.86 5.99 6.34
CA ASN A 160 -23.69 5.65 5.53
C ASN A 160 -23.33 4.17 5.65
N GLU A 161 -22.60 3.63 4.66
CA GLU A 161 -21.94 2.32 4.80
C GLU A 161 -20.95 2.37 5.97
N ARG A 162 -20.95 1.35 6.84
CA ARG A 162 -20.05 1.28 7.99
C ARG A 162 -18.59 1.32 7.53
N LEU A 163 -17.77 2.15 8.18
CA LEU A 163 -16.33 2.14 7.99
C LEU A 163 -15.76 0.73 8.27
N LEU A 164 -14.90 0.27 7.36
CA LEU A 164 -14.16 -0.97 7.51
C LEU A 164 -13.12 -0.85 8.62
N LEU A 165 -12.85 -1.95 9.33
CA LEU A 165 -11.81 -2.04 10.34
C LEU A 165 -10.95 -3.28 10.11
N THR A 166 -9.68 -3.07 9.78
CA THR A 166 -8.72 -4.14 9.47
C THR A 166 -7.47 -4.08 10.35
N ALA A 167 -6.83 -5.26 10.46
CA ALA A 167 -5.65 -5.61 11.25
C ALA A 167 -4.37 -5.95 10.47
N ALA A 168 -3.30 -5.12 10.42
CA ALA A 168 -1.98 -5.66 10.10
C ALA A 168 -1.40 -6.39 11.32
N VAL A 169 -1.19 -7.70 11.21
CA VAL A 169 -0.80 -8.56 12.33
C VAL A 169 0.42 -9.41 12.03
N SER A 170 1.26 -9.63 13.04
CA SER A 170 2.54 -10.34 12.87
C SER A 170 2.39 -11.76 12.34
N GLY A 171 3.28 -12.18 11.45
CA GLY A 171 3.37 -13.58 11.02
C GLY A 171 4.09 -14.51 12.00
N ALA A 172 4.84 -13.97 12.95
CA ALA A 172 5.68 -14.75 13.86
C ALA A 172 4.93 -15.17 15.13
N LYS A 173 4.83 -16.48 15.39
CA LYS A 173 4.11 -17.06 16.55
C LYS A 173 4.40 -16.37 17.88
N VAL A 174 5.68 -16.07 18.14
CA VAL A 174 6.14 -15.45 19.38
C VAL A 174 5.52 -14.07 19.60
N ASN A 175 5.33 -13.29 18.53
CA ASN A 175 4.69 -11.98 18.59
C ASN A 175 3.17 -12.14 18.64
N ILE A 176 2.59 -13.07 17.87
CA ILE A 176 1.15 -13.36 17.88
C ILE A 176 0.66 -13.64 19.31
N ASP A 177 1.35 -14.53 20.02
CA ASP A 177 0.96 -14.95 21.37
C ASP A 177 1.05 -13.82 22.40
N LYS A 178 1.99 -12.89 22.21
CA LYS A 178 2.17 -11.73 23.07
C LYS A 178 1.18 -10.61 22.75
N ALA A 179 0.84 -10.44 21.48
CA ALA A 179 0.19 -9.23 21.01
C ALA A 179 -1.34 -9.31 20.93
N TYR A 180 -1.90 -10.49 20.66
CA TYR A 180 -3.30 -10.55 20.23
C TYR A 180 -4.13 -11.59 21.00
N GLU A 181 -5.32 -11.20 21.46
CA GLU A 181 -6.38 -12.11 21.90
C GLU A 181 -7.25 -12.45 20.69
N ILE A 182 -6.70 -13.28 19.79
CA ILE A 182 -7.25 -13.54 18.43
C ILE A 182 -8.74 -13.90 18.45
N ASP A 183 -9.14 -14.80 19.34
CA ASP A 183 -10.52 -15.23 19.54
C ASP A 183 -11.45 -14.07 19.93
N LEU A 184 -10.96 -13.13 20.74
CA LEU A 184 -11.72 -11.97 21.20
C LEU A 184 -11.78 -10.82 20.17
N ILE A 185 -10.76 -10.67 19.32
CA ILE A 185 -10.73 -9.60 18.30
C ILE A 185 -11.39 -9.99 16.97
N THR A 186 -11.49 -11.28 16.66
CA THR A 186 -12.08 -11.80 15.41
C THR A 186 -13.48 -11.27 15.09
N PRO A 187 -14.39 -11.05 16.06
CA PRO A 187 -15.70 -10.48 15.79
C PRO A 187 -15.68 -9.00 15.34
N TYR A 188 -14.61 -8.26 15.66
CA TYR A 188 -14.54 -6.81 15.46
C TYR A 188 -13.74 -6.39 14.22
N LEU A 189 -12.85 -7.25 13.72
CA LEU A 189 -12.12 -7.00 12.49
C LEU A 189 -12.88 -7.55 11.28
N ASP A 190 -12.96 -6.77 10.21
CA ASP A 190 -13.52 -7.22 8.93
C ASP A 190 -12.66 -8.36 8.36
N TRP A 191 -11.34 -8.18 8.35
CA TRP A 191 -10.34 -9.22 8.07
C TRP A 191 -8.96 -8.84 8.63
N TYR A 192 -8.02 -9.78 8.51
CA TYR A 192 -6.64 -9.66 8.93
C TYR A 192 -5.71 -9.58 7.71
N HIS A 193 -4.79 -8.63 7.75
CA HIS A 193 -3.60 -8.57 6.92
C HIS A 193 -2.46 -9.30 7.66
N LEU A 194 -2.27 -10.59 7.38
CA LEU A 194 -1.18 -11.38 7.98
C LEU A 194 0.16 -10.99 7.35
N MET A 195 1.04 -10.32 8.11
CA MET A 195 2.39 -9.96 7.66
C MET A 195 3.29 -11.19 7.57
N THR A 196 3.06 -12.01 6.54
CA THR A 196 3.75 -13.28 6.25
C THR A 196 5.01 -13.07 5.43
N TYR A 197 5.79 -12.08 5.85
CA TYR A 197 7.09 -11.68 5.34
C TYR A 197 7.93 -11.21 6.53
N ASP A 198 9.20 -10.87 6.30
CA ASP A 198 10.17 -10.53 7.36
C ASP A 198 10.33 -11.63 8.42
N TYR A 199 10.14 -12.88 8.03
CA TYR A 199 10.49 -14.04 8.85
C TYR A 199 11.99 -14.11 9.15
N HIS A 200 12.80 -13.67 8.20
CA HIS A 200 14.26 -13.68 8.22
C HIS A 200 14.80 -12.41 7.59
N GLY A 201 15.97 -11.97 8.04
CA GLY A 201 16.60 -10.75 7.54
C GLY A 201 18.03 -10.58 8.02
N ASN A 202 18.58 -9.38 7.84
CA ASN A 202 19.94 -9.03 8.24
C ASN A 202 20.16 -8.97 9.77
N TRP A 203 19.09 -9.11 10.56
CA TRP A 203 19.16 -9.26 12.01
C TRP A 203 19.45 -10.70 12.46
N ASP A 204 19.34 -11.69 11.57
CA ASP A 204 19.61 -13.08 11.90
C ASP A 204 21.11 -13.40 11.79
N THR A 205 21.57 -14.33 12.63
CA THR A 205 22.94 -14.88 12.49
C THR A 205 23.08 -15.79 11.27
N ASN A 206 21.99 -16.45 10.85
CA ASN A 206 21.98 -17.39 9.73
C ASN A 206 21.06 -16.88 8.63
N ALA A 207 21.47 -17.03 7.37
CA ALA A 207 20.63 -16.68 6.24
C ALA A 207 19.35 -17.53 6.20
N GLY A 208 18.21 -16.86 6.05
CA GLY A 208 16.89 -17.46 5.85
C GLY A 208 16.08 -16.65 4.83
N HIS A 209 15.02 -17.25 4.28
CA HIS A 209 14.16 -16.54 3.33
C HIS A 209 13.06 -15.77 4.06
N HIS A 210 12.91 -14.48 3.80
CA HIS A 210 11.99 -13.64 4.55
C HIS A 210 10.49 -13.94 4.34
N SER A 211 10.12 -14.61 3.25
CA SER A 211 8.72 -14.95 2.93
C SER A 211 8.58 -16.36 2.35
N ALA A 212 9.18 -17.37 2.98
CA ALA A 212 9.04 -18.77 2.53
C ALA A 212 7.58 -19.24 2.60
N LEU A 213 7.11 -20.01 1.61
CA LEU A 213 5.76 -20.60 1.64
C LEU A 213 5.71 -21.79 2.61
N ASN A 214 6.68 -22.69 2.50
CA ASN A 214 6.83 -23.85 3.37
C ASN A 214 8.12 -23.76 4.18
N GLY A 215 8.13 -24.42 5.35
CA GLY A 215 9.31 -24.49 6.20
C GLY A 215 10.42 -25.35 5.60
N LYS A 216 11.67 -25.00 5.94
CA LYS A 216 12.84 -25.76 5.51
C LYS A 216 12.91 -27.12 6.19
N GLU A 217 12.39 -27.26 7.41
CA GLU A 217 12.29 -28.51 8.17
C GLU A 217 10.96 -28.57 8.93
N SER A 218 10.58 -29.74 9.47
CA SER A 218 9.29 -29.90 10.14
C SER A 218 9.12 -29.08 11.43
N SER A 219 10.23 -28.66 12.05
CA SER A 219 10.24 -27.82 13.25
C SER A 219 10.20 -26.32 12.93
N ASP A 220 10.34 -25.95 11.67
CA ASP A 220 10.31 -24.56 11.22
C ASP A 220 8.91 -23.99 11.37
N GLN A 221 8.81 -22.79 11.94
CA GLN A 221 7.56 -22.07 12.18
C GLN A 221 7.51 -20.72 11.46
N MET A 222 8.62 -20.32 10.81
CA MET A 222 8.79 -19.00 10.22
C MET A 222 8.52 -19.05 8.70
N HIS A 223 7.30 -19.48 8.36
CA HIS A 223 6.84 -19.58 6.97
C HIS A 223 5.32 -19.40 6.87
N ILE A 224 4.83 -19.02 5.68
CA ILE A 224 3.43 -18.66 5.41
C ILE A 224 2.46 -19.76 5.87
N ASP A 225 2.71 -21.02 5.48
CA ASP A 225 1.80 -22.13 5.80
C ASP A 225 1.63 -22.38 7.30
N PHE A 226 2.69 -22.21 8.10
CA PHE A 226 2.60 -22.32 9.55
C PHE A 226 1.74 -21.20 10.11
N THR A 227 2.02 -19.94 9.72
CA THR A 227 1.29 -18.77 10.21
C THR A 227 -0.21 -18.90 9.91
N VAL A 228 -0.60 -19.23 8.68
CA VAL A 228 -2.01 -19.41 8.29
C VAL A 228 -2.68 -20.46 9.17
N LYS A 229 -2.08 -21.66 9.28
CA LYS A 229 -2.61 -22.74 10.12
C LYS A 229 -2.68 -22.36 11.60
N TYR A 230 -1.77 -21.49 12.06
CA TYR A 230 -1.78 -21.02 13.44
C TYR A 230 -2.95 -20.07 13.71
N TYR A 231 -3.21 -19.11 12.83
CA TYR A 231 -4.39 -18.24 12.94
C TYR A 231 -5.70 -19.02 12.84
N GLU A 232 -5.78 -20.00 11.92
CA GLU A 232 -6.94 -20.90 11.83
C GLU A 232 -7.15 -21.67 13.15
N LYS A 233 -6.07 -22.21 13.73
CA LYS A 233 -6.12 -22.91 15.03
C LYS A 233 -6.60 -21.99 16.17
N LEU A 234 -6.31 -20.70 16.09
CA LEU A 234 -6.78 -19.70 17.05
C LEU A 234 -8.23 -19.24 16.79
N GLY A 235 -8.90 -19.79 15.76
CA GLY A 235 -10.33 -19.62 15.53
C GLY A 235 -10.68 -18.57 14.47
N VAL A 236 -9.71 -18.05 13.70
CA VAL A 236 -10.01 -17.09 12.64
C VAL A 236 -10.64 -17.80 11.43
N PRO A 237 -11.81 -17.35 10.94
CA PRO A 237 -12.39 -17.86 9.70
C PRO A 237 -11.46 -17.63 8.50
N LYS A 238 -11.34 -18.61 7.61
CA LYS A 238 -10.39 -18.58 6.48
C LYS A 238 -10.64 -17.38 5.56
N GLU A 239 -11.90 -17.02 5.34
CA GLU A 239 -12.35 -15.88 4.56
C GLU A 239 -11.92 -14.53 5.14
N LYS A 240 -11.50 -14.47 6.42
CA LYS A 240 -10.94 -13.28 7.06
C LYS A 240 -9.41 -13.24 7.03
N LEU A 241 -8.74 -14.24 6.46
CA LEU A 241 -7.28 -14.29 6.39
C LEU A 241 -6.80 -13.83 5.01
N LEU A 242 -6.19 -12.64 4.94
CA LEU A 242 -5.45 -12.19 3.77
C LEU A 242 -3.96 -12.38 4.04
N ILE A 243 -3.28 -13.16 3.21
CA ILE A 243 -1.83 -13.38 3.36
C ILE A 243 -1.04 -12.23 2.76
N GLY A 244 0.03 -11.82 3.43
CA GLY A 244 0.94 -10.76 2.99
C GLY A 244 1.94 -11.27 1.97
N LEU A 245 1.97 -10.61 0.82
CA LEU A 245 2.90 -10.88 -0.27
C LEU A 245 3.88 -9.72 -0.40
N ALA A 246 5.16 -10.02 -0.23
CA ALA A 246 6.23 -9.04 -0.30
C ALA A 246 6.63 -8.78 -1.76
N THR A 247 6.60 -7.52 -2.20
CA THR A 247 7.19 -7.08 -3.48
C THR A 247 8.62 -6.57 -3.28
N TYR A 248 9.30 -7.09 -2.27
CA TYR A 248 10.68 -6.77 -1.91
C TYR A 248 11.40 -8.04 -1.46
N GLY A 249 12.69 -7.93 -1.15
CA GLY A 249 13.53 -8.97 -0.58
C GLY A 249 14.33 -8.49 0.63
N ARG A 250 14.87 -9.45 1.37
CA ARG A 250 15.82 -9.23 2.48
C ARG A 250 17.14 -9.94 2.22
N GLY A 251 18.24 -9.39 2.70
CA GLY A 251 19.56 -10.00 2.51
C GLY A 251 20.75 -9.22 3.06
N ASP A 252 21.95 -9.60 2.63
CA ASP A 252 23.23 -8.95 2.96
C ASP A 252 23.51 -7.73 2.05
N THR A 253 22.46 -7.18 1.43
CA THR A 253 22.56 -6.14 0.41
C THR A 253 22.66 -4.75 1.02
N PRO A 254 23.73 -3.97 0.78
CA PRO A 254 23.57 -2.53 0.82
C PRO A 254 22.57 -2.16 -0.27
N ALA A 255 21.61 -1.28 0.03
CA ALA A 255 20.72 -0.77 -1.00
C ALA A 255 21.55 -0.17 -2.15
N MET A 256 21.47 -0.77 -3.34
CA MET A 256 22.20 -0.35 -4.53
C MET A 256 21.26 0.51 -5.37
N PRO A 257 21.32 1.85 -5.26
CA PRO A 257 20.36 2.74 -5.90
C PRO A 257 20.47 2.66 -7.42
N TYR A 258 19.52 2.00 -8.06
CA TYR A 258 19.23 2.24 -9.48
C TYR A 258 18.40 3.53 -9.67
N THR A 259 17.66 3.93 -8.64
CA THR A 259 16.74 5.08 -8.61
C THR A 259 17.32 6.32 -7.93
N GLY A 260 18.63 6.33 -7.63
CA GLY A 260 19.26 7.40 -6.83
C GLY A 260 18.89 7.39 -5.34
N PHE A 261 18.00 6.50 -4.88
CA PHE A 261 17.58 6.37 -3.48
C PHE A 261 18.50 5.45 -2.66
N LYS A 262 19.18 6.00 -1.66
CA LYS A 262 19.92 5.17 -0.68
C LYS A 262 18.92 4.42 0.20
N GLY A 263 18.47 3.25 -0.25
CA GLY A 263 17.51 2.41 0.46
C GLY A 263 18.00 1.88 1.80
N GLU A 264 17.14 1.13 2.48
CA GLU A 264 17.41 0.50 3.77
C GLU A 264 18.42 -0.64 3.61
N ASN A 265 19.37 -0.73 4.54
CA ASN A 265 20.35 -1.81 4.52
C ASN A 265 19.65 -3.16 4.75
N GLY A 266 19.93 -4.13 3.89
CA GLY A 266 19.31 -5.45 3.91
C GLY A 266 17.87 -5.49 3.38
N PHE A 267 17.41 -4.45 2.69
CA PHE A 267 16.16 -4.39 1.96
C PHE A 267 16.43 -4.17 0.47
N ILE A 268 15.64 -4.80 -0.41
CA ILE A 268 15.72 -4.58 -1.86
C ILE A 268 14.32 -4.64 -2.48
N SER A 269 13.90 -3.63 -3.24
CA SER A 269 12.63 -3.67 -3.98
C SER A 269 12.65 -4.73 -5.09
N TYR A 270 11.49 -5.16 -5.59
CA TYR A 270 11.44 -6.13 -6.69
C TYR A 270 12.10 -5.59 -7.96
N TYR A 271 11.87 -4.32 -8.29
CA TYR A 271 12.47 -3.70 -9.46
C TYR A 271 14.00 -3.61 -9.36
N GLU A 272 14.57 -3.42 -8.16
CA GLU A 272 16.03 -3.50 -7.94
C GLU A 272 16.54 -4.94 -8.07
N ALA A 273 15.84 -5.90 -7.45
CA ALA A 273 16.21 -7.32 -7.48
C ALA A 273 16.21 -7.87 -8.91
N CYS A 274 15.15 -7.63 -9.68
CA CYS A 274 15.05 -8.08 -11.07
C CYS A 274 16.12 -7.41 -11.96
N THR A 275 16.45 -6.14 -11.70
CA THR A 275 17.51 -5.43 -12.42
C THR A 275 18.88 -6.05 -12.13
N GLN A 276 19.20 -6.38 -10.88
CA GLN A 276 20.47 -7.04 -10.55
C GLN A 276 20.62 -8.41 -11.21
N ILE A 277 19.52 -9.16 -11.31
CA ILE A 277 19.50 -10.48 -11.98
C ILE A 277 19.70 -10.33 -13.49
N THR A 278 18.96 -9.44 -14.13
CA THR A 278 18.96 -9.28 -15.59
C THR A 278 20.20 -8.54 -16.09
N CYS A 279 20.63 -7.49 -15.38
CA CYS A 279 21.66 -6.56 -15.84
C CYS A 279 23.02 -6.73 -15.17
N GLU A 280 23.06 -7.16 -13.90
CA GLU A 280 24.32 -7.36 -13.17
C GLU A 280 24.72 -8.83 -13.05
N LYS A 281 23.99 -9.73 -13.74
CA LYS A 281 24.27 -11.17 -13.82
C LYS A 281 24.28 -11.85 -12.44
N PHE A 282 23.46 -11.37 -11.51
CA PHE A 282 23.19 -12.12 -10.28
C PHE A 282 22.58 -13.47 -10.65
N LYS A 283 23.04 -14.52 -9.97
CA LYS A 283 22.54 -15.87 -10.19
C LYS A 283 21.32 -16.11 -9.31
N GLU A 284 20.15 -16.20 -9.93
CA GLU A 284 18.95 -16.69 -9.27
C GLU A 284 19.03 -18.21 -9.06
N THR A 285 18.61 -18.66 -7.88
CA THR A 285 18.50 -20.07 -7.48
C THR A 285 17.15 -20.30 -6.84
N TRP A 286 16.56 -21.48 -7.06
CA TRP A 286 15.22 -21.80 -6.60
C TRP A 286 15.27 -22.86 -5.49
N ASP A 287 14.63 -22.59 -4.36
CA ASP A 287 14.39 -23.60 -3.33
C ASP A 287 13.08 -24.34 -3.61
N GLN A 288 13.20 -25.62 -3.94
CA GLN A 288 12.05 -26.45 -4.32
C GLN A 288 11.14 -26.79 -3.13
N LYS A 289 11.64 -26.81 -1.90
CA LYS A 289 10.86 -27.14 -0.69
C LYS A 289 10.11 -25.92 -0.21
N GLN A 290 10.81 -24.79 -0.10
CA GLN A 290 10.27 -23.52 0.40
C GLN A 290 9.48 -22.73 -0.66
N LEU A 291 9.63 -23.10 -1.94
CA LEU A 291 8.96 -22.51 -3.11
C LEU A 291 9.25 -21.02 -3.31
N ILE A 292 10.53 -20.65 -3.17
CA ILE A 292 11.00 -19.26 -3.24
C ILE A 292 12.36 -19.16 -3.96
N PRO A 293 12.68 -17.99 -4.55
CA PRO A 293 13.99 -17.72 -5.12
C PRO A 293 14.95 -17.07 -4.12
N PHE A 294 16.25 -17.26 -4.37
CA PHE A 294 17.33 -16.46 -3.83
C PHE A 294 18.20 -15.98 -4.98
N ALA A 295 18.86 -14.83 -4.84
CA ALA A 295 19.86 -14.38 -5.79
C ALA A 295 21.17 -14.02 -5.09
N ALA A 296 22.28 -14.26 -5.79
CA ALA A 296 23.62 -13.95 -5.32
C ALA A 296 24.48 -13.41 -6.46
N GLY A 297 25.27 -12.38 -6.18
CA GLY A 297 26.30 -11.91 -7.11
C GLY A 297 27.54 -12.82 -7.11
N GLN A 298 28.54 -12.50 -7.93
CA GLN A 298 29.80 -13.25 -8.02
C GLN A 298 30.82 -12.83 -6.95
N TYR A 299 31.46 -13.77 -6.24
CA TYR A 299 32.58 -13.53 -5.30
C TYR A 299 32.31 -12.46 -4.21
N ASN A 300 31.98 -12.89 -2.99
CA ASN A 300 31.70 -11.99 -1.83
C ASN A 300 30.63 -10.91 -2.09
N GLN A 301 29.88 -11.01 -3.18
CA GLN A 301 28.78 -10.11 -3.50
C GLN A 301 27.54 -10.43 -2.67
N PRO A 302 26.64 -9.44 -2.52
CA PRO A 302 25.44 -9.58 -1.74
C PRO A 302 24.57 -10.76 -2.14
N LYS A 303 23.83 -11.26 -1.16
CA LYS A 303 22.82 -12.31 -1.31
C LYS A 303 21.50 -11.82 -0.76
N PHE A 304 20.41 -12.17 -1.42
CA PHE A 304 19.07 -11.82 -0.96
C PHE A 304 18.05 -12.91 -1.31
N GLY A 305 17.06 -13.08 -0.44
CA GLY A 305 15.82 -13.79 -0.72
C GLY A 305 14.73 -12.78 -1.04
N PHE A 306 13.91 -13.07 -2.04
CA PHE A 306 12.87 -12.16 -2.55
C PHE A 306 11.72 -12.98 -3.15
N ASP A 307 10.66 -12.34 -3.59
CA ASP A 307 9.64 -12.99 -4.40
C ASP A 307 9.72 -12.59 -5.88
N ASN A 308 9.46 -13.55 -6.77
CA ASN A 308 9.35 -13.31 -8.20
C ASN A 308 7.99 -13.81 -8.73
N VAL A 309 7.72 -13.61 -10.02
CA VAL A 309 6.49 -14.07 -10.67
C VAL A 309 6.20 -15.56 -10.41
N ARG A 310 7.23 -16.41 -10.31
CA ARG A 310 7.06 -17.85 -10.06
C ARG A 310 6.60 -18.12 -8.63
N SER A 311 7.24 -17.55 -7.61
CA SER A 311 6.82 -17.72 -6.21
C SER A 311 5.45 -17.09 -5.95
N MET A 312 5.16 -15.93 -6.54
CA MET A 312 3.84 -15.30 -6.48
C MET A 312 2.72 -16.20 -7.03
N LYS A 313 2.97 -16.94 -8.12
CA LYS A 313 2.02 -17.95 -8.62
C LYS A 313 1.78 -19.08 -7.63
N TYR A 314 2.83 -19.59 -6.96
CA TYR A 314 2.66 -20.65 -5.95
C TYR A 314 1.86 -20.14 -4.76
N LYS A 315 2.18 -18.95 -4.24
CA LYS A 315 1.47 -18.33 -3.13
C LYS A 315 0.01 -18.01 -3.48
N ALA A 316 -0.26 -17.50 -4.68
CA ALA A 316 -1.63 -17.25 -5.14
C ALA A 316 -2.45 -18.55 -5.29
N ASN A 317 -1.84 -19.64 -5.77
CA ASN A 317 -2.52 -20.94 -5.80
C ASN A 317 -2.74 -21.50 -4.40
N TYR A 318 -1.80 -21.31 -3.47
CA TYR A 318 -1.97 -21.69 -2.08
C TYR A 318 -3.19 -21.00 -1.44
N ILE A 319 -3.38 -19.69 -1.66
CA ILE A 319 -4.57 -18.95 -1.21
C ILE A 319 -5.86 -19.64 -1.66
N LYS A 320 -5.95 -20.02 -2.94
CA LYS A 320 -7.12 -20.71 -3.49
C LYS A 320 -7.31 -22.10 -2.89
N GLN A 321 -6.24 -22.89 -2.79
CA GLN A 321 -6.28 -24.25 -2.25
C GLN A 321 -6.70 -24.28 -0.77
N MET A 322 -6.28 -23.28 -0.01
CA MET A 322 -6.61 -23.14 1.41
C MET A 322 -7.94 -22.42 1.66
N ASN A 323 -8.58 -21.93 0.59
CA ASN A 323 -9.83 -21.16 0.62
C ASN A 323 -9.74 -19.92 1.54
N LEU A 324 -8.64 -19.16 1.42
CA LEU A 324 -8.40 -17.95 2.20
C LEU A 324 -9.11 -16.73 1.59
N GLY A 325 -9.30 -15.68 2.40
CA GLY A 325 -9.95 -14.43 2.00
C GLY A 325 -9.24 -13.65 0.91
N GLY A 326 -7.93 -13.87 0.73
CA GLY A 326 -7.17 -13.33 -0.41
C GLY A 326 -5.71 -13.05 -0.09
N ALA A 327 -5.16 -12.08 -0.82
CA ALA A 327 -3.82 -11.54 -0.60
C ALA A 327 -3.89 -10.05 -0.26
N PHE A 328 -2.88 -9.57 0.45
CA PHE A 328 -2.48 -8.16 0.40
C PHE A 328 -0.99 -8.01 0.08
N PHE A 329 -0.56 -6.84 -0.37
CA PHE A 329 0.83 -6.59 -0.78
C PHE A 329 1.49 -5.54 0.09
N TRP A 330 2.75 -5.81 0.42
CA TRP A 330 3.67 -4.81 0.94
C TRP A 330 4.86 -4.75 -0.03
N THR A 331 4.92 -3.78 -0.96
CA THR A 331 3.95 -2.71 -1.26
C THR A 331 3.84 -2.47 -2.77
N ILE A 332 2.80 -1.78 -3.22
CA ILE A 332 2.63 -1.43 -4.64
C ILE A 332 3.86 -0.70 -5.23
N ASP A 333 4.51 0.15 -4.44
CA ASP A 333 5.65 0.97 -4.83
C ASP A 333 6.98 0.21 -4.93
N ASN A 334 7.03 -1.04 -4.46
CA ASN A 334 8.20 -1.92 -4.62
C ASN A 334 8.07 -2.89 -5.79
N ASP A 335 6.87 -3.07 -6.36
CA ASP A 335 6.72 -3.78 -7.64
C ASP A 335 7.28 -2.93 -8.79
N ASP A 336 7.47 -3.52 -9.98
CA ASP A 336 7.82 -2.73 -11.17
C ASP A 336 6.59 -1.98 -11.71
N PHE A 337 6.14 -0.97 -10.98
CA PHE A 337 4.96 -0.18 -11.31
C PHE A 337 5.11 0.60 -12.62
N THR A 338 6.34 0.96 -12.98
CA THR A 338 6.65 1.65 -14.24
C THR A 338 6.71 0.70 -15.44
N GLY A 339 7.03 -0.57 -15.22
CA GLY A 339 7.30 -1.59 -16.24
C GLY A 339 8.68 -1.44 -16.91
N LYS A 340 9.55 -0.57 -16.40
CA LYS A 340 10.82 -0.20 -17.04
C LYS A 340 12.02 -1.05 -16.60
N PHE A 341 11.89 -1.82 -15.53
CA PHE A 341 13.04 -2.48 -14.89
C PHE A 341 13.12 -3.98 -15.19
N CYS A 342 11.99 -4.68 -15.11
CA CYS A 342 11.98 -6.14 -15.12
C CYS A 342 11.66 -6.76 -16.48
N CYS A 343 11.27 -5.97 -17.49
CA CYS A 343 10.79 -6.45 -18.80
C CYS A 343 9.56 -7.39 -18.68
N GLN A 344 8.69 -7.13 -17.70
CA GLN A 344 7.53 -7.97 -17.39
C GLN A 344 6.22 -7.18 -17.44
N GLY A 345 6.25 -5.96 -18.00
CA GLY A 345 5.15 -5.01 -17.97
C GLY A 345 4.98 -4.36 -16.59
N LYS A 346 3.96 -3.50 -16.44
CA LYS A 346 3.66 -2.80 -15.19
C LYS A 346 3.03 -3.74 -14.15
N PHE A 347 3.48 -3.62 -12.90
CA PHE A 347 3.00 -4.38 -11.74
C PHE A 347 3.04 -5.91 -11.94
N PRO A 348 4.18 -6.48 -12.36
CA PRO A 348 4.27 -7.89 -12.75
C PRO A 348 3.93 -8.85 -11.61
N LEU A 349 4.31 -8.55 -10.36
CA LEU A 349 4.00 -9.42 -9.22
C LEU A 349 2.52 -9.35 -8.86
N ILE A 350 1.97 -8.14 -8.74
CA ILE A 350 0.58 -7.94 -8.32
C ILE A 350 -0.39 -8.45 -9.39
N ARG A 351 -0.15 -8.14 -10.68
CA ARG A 351 -0.95 -8.68 -11.80
C ARG A 351 -0.92 -10.19 -11.87
N THR A 352 0.22 -10.82 -11.55
CA THR A 352 0.34 -12.28 -11.51
C THR A 352 -0.61 -12.89 -10.48
N VAL A 353 -0.68 -12.31 -9.28
CA VAL A 353 -1.58 -12.81 -8.24
C VAL A 353 -3.03 -12.54 -8.60
N LYS A 354 -3.35 -11.34 -9.09
CA LYS A 354 -4.69 -11.01 -9.59
C LYS A 354 -5.17 -12.03 -10.63
N ALA A 355 -4.32 -12.33 -11.63
CA ALA A 355 -4.60 -13.29 -12.68
C ALA A 355 -4.94 -14.69 -12.13
N VAL A 356 -4.16 -15.19 -11.16
CA VAL A 356 -4.39 -16.52 -10.57
C VAL A 356 -5.68 -16.55 -9.74
N LEU A 357 -5.91 -15.52 -8.91
CA LEU A 357 -7.08 -15.44 -8.04
C LEU A 357 -8.39 -15.28 -8.82
N HIS A 358 -8.38 -14.48 -9.90
CA HIS A 358 -9.58 -14.19 -10.71
C HIS A 358 -9.71 -15.03 -11.98
N GLY A 359 -8.79 -15.97 -12.24
CA GLY A 359 -8.85 -16.85 -13.43
C GLY A 359 -8.51 -16.16 -14.75
N GLN A 360 -7.96 -14.94 -14.70
CA GLN A 360 -7.56 -14.14 -15.86
C GLN A 360 -6.09 -14.42 -16.21
N LEU A 361 -5.79 -15.61 -16.72
CA LEU A 361 -4.41 -16.05 -16.99
C LEU A 361 -3.82 -15.52 -18.30
N LYS A 362 -4.39 -14.46 -18.89
CA LYS A 362 -3.68 -13.67 -19.92
C LYS A 362 -2.68 -12.77 -19.21
N LEU A 363 -1.59 -13.36 -18.73
CA LEU A 363 -0.37 -12.60 -18.52
C LEU A 363 -0.02 -11.97 -19.87
N LEU A 364 0.16 -10.65 -19.91
CA LEU A 364 0.68 -10.00 -21.11
C LEU A 364 1.95 -10.76 -21.49
N PRO A 365 2.12 -11.18 -22.77
CA PRO A 365 3.37 -11.76 -23.20
C PRO A 365 4.48 -10.78 -22.79
N PRO A 366 5.64 -11.26 -22.30
CA PRO A 366 6.75 -10.35 -22.03
C PRO A 366 6.95 -9.51 -23.28
N GLU A 367 6.75 -8.20 -23.17
CA GLU A 367 7.25 -7.28 -24.18
C GLU A 367 8.73 -7.65 -24.37
N LYS A 368 9.18 -7.70 -25.64
CA LYS A 368 10.52 -8.14 -26.05
C LYS A 368 11.56 -7.84 -24.96
N LEU A 369 12.38 -8.86 -24.62
CA LEU A 369 13.50 -8.74 -23.69
C LEU A 369 14.10 -7.33 -23.75
N CYS A 370 14.27 -6.67 -22.61
CA CYS A 370 14.84 -5.33 -22.58
C CYS A 370 16.12 -5.32 -23.41
N GLU A 371 16.11 -4.57 -24.51
CA GLU A 371 17.27 -4.43 -25.37
C GLU A 371 18.37 -3.60 -24.66
N THR A 372 18.01 -2.90 -23.57
CA THR A 372 18.92 -2.05 -22.78
C THR A 372 18.61 -2.10 -21.28
N CYS A 373 19.64 -2.26 -20.46
CA CYS A 373 19.56 -2.12 -19.01
C CYS A 373 19.37 -0.66 -18.59
N PRO A 374 18.58 -0.37 -17.53
CA PRO A 374 18.47 0.98 -16.99
C PRO A 374 19.85 1.53 -16.62
N SER A 375 20.20 2.74 -17.07
CA SER A 375 21.44 3.38 -16.65
C SER A 375 21.36 3.71 -15.16
N LYS A 376 22.42 3.43 -14.39
CA LYS A 376 22.49 3.84 -12.98
C LYS A 376 22.39 5.36 -12.89
N GLU A 377 21.32 5.89 -12.27
CA GLU A 377 21.18 7.32 -11.99
C GLU A 377 22.10 7.73 -10.83
N TYR A 378 23.42 7.70 -11.04
CA TYR A 378 24.38 8.30 -10.12
C TYR A 378 24.91 9.59 -10.72
N LYS A 379 24.40 10.73 -10.25
CA LYS A 379 25.08 12.01 -10.49
C LYS A 379 25.49 12.61 -9.16
N ASP A 380 26.81 12.66 -8.97
CA ASP A 380 27.50 13.39 -7.92
C ASP A 380 27.05 14.86 -7.92
N VAL A 381 26.26 15.24 -6.93
CA VAL A 381 25.76 16.62 -6.74
C VAL A 381 26.88 17.58 -6.29
N LYS A 382 28.17 17.28 -6.52
CA LYS A 382 29.29 18.03 -5.94
C LYS A 382 30.16 18.86 -6.88
N ASN A 383 29.97 18.86 -8.21
CA ASN A 383 30.75 19.73 -9.07
C ASN A 383 30.01 20.17 -10.35
N ILE A 384 29.19 21.22 -10.25
CA ILE A 384 28.87 22.06 -11.41
C ILE A 384 29.39 23.46 -11.12
N LYS A 385 30.65 23.71 -11.49
CA LYS A 385 31.13 25.09 -11.66
C LYS A 385 30.42 25.67 -12.88
N LYS A 386 29.69 26.77 -12.66
CA LYS A 386 29.15 27.65 -13.71
C LYS A 386 30.21 27.92 -14.77
N THR A 387 29.97 27.47 -15.98
CA THR A 387 30.54 28.08 -17.19
C THR A 387 29.37 28.50 -18.06
N THR A 388 29.20 29.83 -18.14
CA THR A 388 28.19 30.49 -18.93
C THR A 388 28.86 30.86 -20.25
N GLU A 389 28.57 30.14 -21.32
CA GLU A 389 28.90 30.60 -22.68
C GLU A 389 27.61 30.98 -23.41
N LYS A 390 27.57 32.25 -23.83
CA LYS A 390 26.50 32.87 -24.60
C LYS A 390 26.50 32.32 -26.02
N ALA A 391 25.48 31.56 -26.41
CA ALA A 391 25.17 31.31 -27.81
C ALA A 391 24.29 32.45 -28.36
N LYS A 392 24.71 33.02 -29.49
CA LYS A 392 24.08 34.15 -30.18
C LYS A 392 22.83 33.71 -30.94
N SER A 393 21.80 34.54 -30.83
CA SER A 393 20.56 34.57 -31.60
C SER A 393 20.76 34.52 -33.13
N LYS A 394 19.95 33.70 -33.81
CA LYS A 394 19.57 33.88 -35.21
C LYS A 394 18.04 33.85 -35.33
N LYS A 395 17.50 34.86 -36.02
CA LYS A 395 16.08 35.06 -36.36
C LYS A 395 15.58 33.99 -37.36
N PRO A 396 14.27 33.69 -37.41
CA PRO A 396 13.72 32.60 -38.21
C PRO A 396 13.41 33.05 -39.65
N SER A 397 13.64 32.15 -40.62
CA SER A 397 13.16 32.28 -41.99
C SER A 397 11.84 31.51 -42.14
N LYS A 398 10.81 32.20 -42.65
CA LYS A 398 9.51 31.63 -42.98
C LYS A 398 9.65 30.68 -44.17
N THR A 399 9.21 29.44 -44.00
CA THR A 399 8.96 28.53 -45.14
C THR A 399 7.61 27.84 -44.92
N LYS A 400 6.72 27.97 -45.91
CA LYS A 400 5.40 27.33 -45.94
C LYS A 400 5.57 25.81 -45.90
N ARG A 401 4.81 25.12 -45.04
CA ARG A 401 4.68 23.65 -45.04
C ARG A 401 3.52 23.24 -45.96
N ASP A 402 3.82 22.34 -46.87
CA ASP A 402 2.86 21.52 -47.62
C ASP A 402 2.34 20.38 -46.75
N ALA A 403 1.13 19.91 -47.06
CA ALA A 403 0.38 18.92 -46.30
C ALA A 403 0.86 17.48 -46.53
N THR A 404 1.48 16.90 -45.50
CA THR A 404 1.54 15.45 -45.23
C THR A 404 1.44 15.25 -43.72
N SER A 405 0.46 14.48 -43.26
CA SER A 405 -0.01 14.36 -41.88
C SER A 405 0.87 13.46 -41.00
N GLU A 406 2.03 13.95 -40.58
CA GLU A 406 2.77 13.37 -39.45
C GLU A 406 2.66 14.32 -38.25
N ALA A 407 2.30 13.78 -37.09
CA ALA A 407 2.25 14.53 -35.84
C ALA A 407 3.64 15.12 -35.54
N PRO A 408 3.75 16.37 -35.07
CA PRO A 408 5.04 17.00 -34.83
C PRO A 408 5.84 16.22 -33.77
N SER A 409 7.18 16.28 -33.83
CA SER A 409 8.02 15.68 -32.80
C SER A 409 7.83 16.42 -31.47
N ALA A 410 8.06 15.73 -30.35
CA ALA A 410 7.96 16.37 -29.04
C ALA A 410 8.99 17.48 -28.89
N GLU A 411 10.16 17.31 -29.53
CA GLU A 411 11.22 18.30 -29.58
C GLU A 411 10.78 19.58 -30.29
N ASP A 412 10.14 19.47 -31.46
CA ASP A 412 9.69 20.63 -32.22
C ASP A 412 8.60 21.42 -31.46
N VAL A 413 7.65 20.72 -30.83
CA VAL A 413 6.57 21.34 -30.04
C VAL A 413 7.13 22.00 -28.79
N CYS A 414 8.06 21.36 -28.09
CA CYS A 414 8.66 21.91 -26.88
C CYS A 414 9.71 23.00 -27.16
N GLU A 415 10.28 23.09 -28.36
CA GLU A 415 11.09 24.24 -28.77
C GLU A 415 10.21 25.45 -29.13
N GLU A 416 9.04 25.22 -29.73
CA GLU A 416 8.07 26.26 -30.06
C GLU A 416 7.29 26.75 -28.84
N HIS A 417 7.04 25.86 -27.88
CA HIS A 417 6.28 26.11 -26.67
C HIS A 417 7.12 25.88 -25.41
N ASN A 418 7.21 26.88 -24.53
CA ASN A 418 7.96 26.81 -23.25
C ASN A 418 7.47 25.68 -22.32
N GLU A 419 8.04 25.56 -21.11
CA GLU A 419 7.65 24.54 -20.12
C GLU A 419 6.12 24.44 -19.92
N GLY A 420 5.62 23.21 -19.83
CA GLY A 420 4.21 22.90 -19.64
C GLY A 420 3.70 21.76 -20.51
N SER A 421 2.38 21.55 -20.48
CA SER A 421 1.68 20.56 -21.32
C SER A 421 1.01 21.25 -22.51
N TRP A 422 1.16 20.70 -23.71
CA TRP A 422 0.69 21.32 -24.95
C TRP A 422 -0.15 20.35 -25.76
N PRO A 423 -1.27 20.79 -26.35
CA PRO A 423 -2.17 19.89 -27.07
C PRO A 423 -1.46 19.28 -28.28
N ASP A 424 -1.83 18.05 -28.61
CA ASP A 424 -1.48 17.47 -29.88
C ASP A 424 -2.44 17.96 -30.97
N PRO A 425 -1.94 18.59 -32.06
CA PRO A 425 -2.79 19.16 -33.10
C PRO A 425 -3.50 18.11 -33.96
N SER A 426 -3.10 16.84 -33.86
CA SER A 426 -3.61 15.73 -34.67
C SER A 426 -4.41 14.70 -33.89
N ASP A 427 -4.35 14.73 -32.56
CA ASP A 427 -4.97 13.73 -31.69
C ASP A 427 -5.39 14.36 -30.36
N CYS A 428 -6.69 14.63 -30.20
CA CYS A 428 -7.20 15.27 -28.99
C CYS A 428 -6.98 14.44 -27.71
N THR A 429 -6.66 13.15 -27.84
CA THR A 429 -6.34 12.26 -26.72
C THR A 429 -4.87 12.32 -26.33
N LYS A 430 -4.05 13.13 -27.02
CA LYS A 430 -2.63 13.24 -26.77
C LYS A 430 -2.21 14.68 -26.48
N TYR A 431 -1.08 14.79 -25.80
CA TYR A 431 -0.45 16.06 -25.48
C TYR A 431 1.05 15.89 -25.39
N TYR A 432 1.79 16.98 -25.54
CA TYR A 432 3.22 17.04 -25.36
C TYR A 432 3.53 17.60 -23.99
N LEU A 433 4.32 16.87 -23.21
CA LEU A 433 4.86 17.32 -21.94
C LEU A 433 6.26 17.88 -22.18
N CYS A 434 6.44 19.16 -21.86
CA CYS A 434 7.71 19.88 -22.00
C CYS A 434 8.21 20.30 -20.63
N ARG A 435 9.25 19.64 -20.13
CA ARG A 435 9.91 19.96 -18.85
C ARG A 435 11.38 20.24 -19.11
N GLY A 436 11.96 21.30 -18.52
CA GLY A 436 13.39 21.57 -18.62
C GLY A 436 13.90 21.80 -20.05
N VAL A 437 13.09 22.41 -20.91
CA VAL A 437 13.42 22.70 -22.32
C VAL A 437 14.76 23.45 -22.41
N GLY A 438 15.68 22.95 -23.24
CA GLY A 438 17.02 23.53 -23.40
C GLY A 438 18.04 23.15 -22.31
N THR A 439 17.66 22.26 -21.37
CA THR A 439 18.59 21.70 -20.38
C THR A 439 18.97 20.25 -20.72
N PRO A 440 20.14 19.74 -20.28
CA PRO A 440 20.53 18.33 -20.48
C PRO A 440 19.63 17.29 -19.77
N TRP A 441 18.59 17.75 -19.08
CA TRP A 441 17.71 17.00 -18.19
C TRP A 441 16.24 17.21 -18.54
N GLY A 442 15.98 17.94 -19.62
CA GLY A 442 14.62 18.21 -20.06
C GLY A 442 13.95 16.95 -20.56
N GLU A 443 12.71 16.75 -20.15
CA GLU A 443 11.85 15.68 -20.64
C GLU A 443 10.86 16.29 -21.62
N GLN A 444 10.93 15.84 -22.88
CA GLN A 444 10.08 16.29 -23.97
C GLN A 444 9.42 15.05 -24.54
N LYS A 445 8.14 14.83 -24.22
CA LYS A 445 7.48 13.56 -24.54
C LYS A 445 6.04 13.78 -24.98
N ARG A 446 5.64 13.02 -26.00
CA ARG A 446 4.24 12.88 -26.40
C ARG A 446 3.56 11.83 -25.51
N GLU A 447 2.55 12.26 -24.77
CA GLU A 447 1.77 11.44 -23.84
C GLU A 447 0.33 11.26 -24.33
N SER A 448 -0.36 10.28 -23.76
CA SER A 448 -1.78 10.03 -24.02
C SER A 448 -2.60 10.25 -22.75
N CYS A 449 -3.72 10.93 -22.89
CA CYS A 449 -4.79 10.95 -21.89
C CYS A 449 -5.35 9.55 -21.68
N TYR A 450 -5.98 9.34 -20.52
CA TYR A 450 -6.70 8.10 -20.23
C TYR A 450 -7.82 7.85 -21.25
N ALA A 451 -8.18 6.58 -21.47
CA ALA A 451 -9.16 6.20 -22.47
C ALA A 451 -10.52 6.91 -22.29
N GLY A 452 -11.00 7.59 -23.33
CA GLY A 452 -12.24 8.38 -23.29
C GLY A 452 -12.08 9.79 -22.71
N ALA A 453 -10.85 10.25 -22.48
CA ALA A 453 -10.53 11.63 -22.15
C ALA A 453 -9.81 12.33 -23.33
N TYR A 454 -9.99 13.66 -23.41
CA TYR A 454 -9.27 14.53 -24.32
C TYR A 454 -8.42 15.53 -23.50
N PHE A 455 -7.36 16.06 -24.09
CA PHE A 455 -6.54 17.09 -23.46
C PHE A 455 -7.16 18.48 -23.63
N GLU A 456 -7.48 19.16 -22.53
CA GLU A 456 -8.02 20.53 -22.52
C GLU A 456 -6.88 21.55 -22.51
N PRO A 457 -6.65 22.31 -23.61
CA PRO A 457 -5.47 23.18 -23.74
C PRO A 457 -5.45 24.34 -22.74
N ASN A 458 -6.62 24.84 -22.32
CA ASN A 458 -6.74 25.97 -21.41
C ASN A 458 -6.41 25.61 -19.96
N GLU A 459 -6.80 24.40 -19.55
CA GLU A 459 -6.59 23.89 -18.18
C GLU A 459 -5.36 22.99 -18.08
N LYS A 460 -4.69 22.70 -19.21
CA LYS A 460 -3.45 21.94 -19.29
C LYS A 460 -3.56 20.53 -18.69
N THR A 461 -4.76 19.94 -18.78
CA THR A 461 -5.10 18.66 -18.16
C THR A 461 -6.03 17.82 -19.04
N CYS A 462 -6.11 16.52 -18.80
CA CYS A 462 -7.01 15.62 -19.50
C CYS A 462 -8.43 15.67 -18.89
N LYS A 463 -9.43 15.99 -19.70
CA LYS A 463 -10.85 15.98 -19.33
C LYS A 463 -11.57 14.76 -19.88
N TRP A 464 -12.29 14.07 -19.01
CA TRP A 464 -13.04 12.88 -19.40
C TRP A 464 -14.40 13.22 -20.01
N VAL A 465 -14.71 12.62 -21.16
CA VAL A 465 -16.01 12.76 -21.86
C VAL A 465 -16.69 11.40 -22.09
N GLY A 466 -15.96 10.29 -21.91
CA GLY A 466 -16.40 8.94 -22.22
C GLY A 466 -16.11 8.56 -23.68
N GLN A 467 -15.75 7.31 -23.94
CA GLN A 467 -15.33 6.85 -25.28
C GLN A 467 -16.41 7.06 -26.35
N ASP A 468 -17.69 6.87 -26.02
CA ASP A 468 -18.81 7.02 -26.96
C ASP A 468 -19.12 8.48 -27.34
N LYS A 469 -18.55 9.45 -26.60
CA LYS A 469 -18.74 10.89 -26.81
C LYS A 469 -17.44 11.59 -27.19
N LEU A 470 -16.34 10.85 -27.29
CA LEU A 470 -15.04 11.39 -27.66
C LEU A 470 -14.99 11.59 -29.17
N ASN A 471 -15.24 12.82 -29.61
CA ASN A 471 -15.12 13.22 -31.00
C ASN A 471 -13.93 14.18 -31.16
N CYS A 472 -12.75 13.64 -31.52
CA CYS A 472 -11.55 14.47 -31.63
C CYS A 472 -11.61 15.50 -32.76
N GLU A 473 -12.34 15.23 -33.83
CA GLU A 473 -12.48 16.18 -34.95
C GLU A 473 -13.19 17.46 -34.48
N GLU A 474 -14.32 17.31 -33.79
CA GLU A 474 -15.11 18.45 -33.26
C GLU A 474 -14.37 19.19 -32.13
N LEU A 475 -13.61 18.48 -31.29
CA LEU A 475 -12.85 19.09 -30.20
C LEU A 475 -11.64 19.88 -30.71
N ILE A 476 -10.89 19.34 -31.67
CA ILE A 476 -9.75 20.03 -32.29
C ILE A 476 -10.23 21.27 -33.05
N GLU A 477 -11.29 21.15 -33.86
CA GLU A 477 -11.91 22.30 -34.54
C GLU A 477 -12.42 23.36 -33.55
N GLY A 478 -12.98 22.93 -32.40
CA GLY A 478 -13.41 23.81 -31.33
C GLY A 478 -12.26 24.62 -30.71
N PHE A 479 -11.09 24.01 -30.53
CA PHE A 479 -9.89 24.71 -30.02
C PHE A 479 -9.31 25.69 -31.02
N GLU A 480 -9.26 25.34 -32.30
CA GLU A 480 -8.76 26.23 -33.36
C GLU A 480 -9.67 27.44 -33.55
N ASN A 481 -11.00 27.24 -33.54
CA ASN A 481 -11.98 28.32 -33.63
C ASN A 481 -12.01 29.22 -32.38
N GLY A 482 -11.83 28.63 -31.19
CA GLY A 482 -11.72 29.37 -29.93
C GLY A 482 -10.45 30.23 -29.84
N ALA A 483 -9.32 29.71 -30.32
CA ALA A 483 -8.04 30.44 -30.40
C ALA A 483 -8.10 31.58 -31.43
N ALA A 484 -8.76 31.38 -32.57
CA ALA A 484 -8.99 32.43 -33.56
C ALA A 484 -9.89 33.56 -33.03
N ALA A 485 -10.95 33.22 -32.28
CA ALA A 485 -11.83 34.20 -31.64
C ALA A 485 -11.11 35.00 -30.52
N ALA A 486 -10.23 34.35 -29.75
CA ALA A 486 -9.41 35.00 -28.73
C ALA A 486 -8.34 35.94 -29.33
N ALA A 487 -7.71 35.54 -30.44
CA ALA A 487 -6.74 36.37 -31.15
C ALA A 487 -7.40 37.61 -31.81
N THR A 488 -8.65 37.49 -32.27
CA THR A 488 -9.40 38.62 -32.85
C THR A 488 -9.83 39.63 -31.77
N LYS A 489 -10.17 39.15 -30.56
CA LYS A 489 -10.48 40.01 -29.40
C LYS A 489 -9.25 40.76 -28.87
N ALA A 490 -8.07 40.13 -28.89
CA ALA A 490 -6.80 40.75 -28.49
C ALA A 490 -6.27 41.79 -29.51
N ALA A 491 -6.71 41.72 -30.77
CA ALA A 491 -6.41 42.73 -31.78
C ALA A 491 -7.33 43.95 -31.67
N SER A 492 -8.57 43.80 -31.18
CA SER A 492 -9.51 44.91 -30.98
C SER A 492 -9.28 45.73 -29.71
N THR A 493 -8.40 45.29 -28.80
CA THR A 493 -8.04 46.00 -27.55
C THR A 493 -6.70 46.72 -27.64
N LYS A 494 -6.16 46.93 -28.86
CA LYS A 494 -4.90 47.69 -29.09
C LYS A 494 -5.08 48.99 -29.87
N GLU A 495 -6.32 49.42 -30.09
CA GLU A 495 -6.63 50.76 -30.56
C GLU A 495 -7.62 51.37 -29.55
N ASN A 496 -7.26 52.51 -28.96
CA ASN A 496 -7.92 53.26 -27.87
C ASN A 496 -7.34 53.00 -26.47
N GLU A 497 -6.16 53.55 -26.22
CA GLU A 497 -5.75 54.02 -24.89
C GLU A 497 -4.62 55.04 -25.08
N ASP A 498 -5.00 56.25 -25.47
CA ASP A 498 -4.28 57.50 -25.16
C ASP A 498 -5.35 58.48 -24.65
N ASP A 499 -4.98 59.23 -23.60
CA ASP A 499 -5.64 60.39 -23.00
C ASP A 499 -6.54 60.19 -21.74
N ASP A 500 -5.98 60.76 -20.65
CA ASP A 500 -6.59 61.59 -19.59
C ASP A 500 -7.21 60.96 -18.32
N ASP A 501 -6.39 61.01 -17.26
CA ASP A 501 -6.56 61.70 -15.96
C ASP A 501 -7.94 62.01 -15.35
N GLU A 502 -7.90 62.00 -14.00
CA GLU A 502 -8.82 62.59 -12.98
C GLU A 502 -9.92 61.71 -12.35
N ASP A 503 -9.60 61.23 -11.13
CA ASP A 503 -10.17 61.61 -9.82
C ASP A 503 -11.71 61.55 -9.55
N ILE A 504 -11.99 61.30 -8.26
CA ILE A 504 -13.21 61.64 -7.49
C ILE A 504 -14.30 60.56 -7.28
N THR A 505 -14.13 59.86 -6.15
CA THR A 505 -15.07 59.63 -5.02
C THR A 505 -16.51 59.10 -5.15
N LEU A 506 -16.83 58.26 -4.15
CA LEU A 506 -18.04 58.29 -3.28
C LEU A 506 -19.36 57.65 -3.78
N ASP A 507 -19.61 56.46 -3.19
CA ASP A 507 -20.62 56.22 -2.15
C ASP A 507 -21.93 55.46 -2.48
N SER A 508 -22.27 54.65 -1.48
CA SER A 508 -23.61 54.27 -1.01
C SER A 508 -24.43 53.17 -1.71
N ASN A 509 -24.54 52.05 -0.97
CA ASN A 509 -25.76 51.40 -0.49
C ASN A 509 -27.00 51.35 -1.41
N ILE A 510 -27.61 50.16 -1.54
CA ILE A 510 -28.90 49.84 -0.89
C ILE A 510 -29.30 48.38 -1.13
N THR A 511 -29.94 47.85 -0.10
CA THR A 511 -30.40 46.51 0.15
C THR A 511 -31.76 46.16 -0.47
N SER A 512 -31.97 44.84 -0.59
CA SER A 512 -33.17 44.10 -0.17
C SER A 512 -34.22 43.64 -1.22
N LYS A 513 -34.60 42.37 -1.00
CA LYS A 513 -35.96 41.79 -0.93
C LYS A 513 -36.38 40.74 -1.98
N GLN A 514 -36.59 39.55 -1.41
CA GLN A 514 -37.40 38.44 -1.88
C GLN A 514 -38.82 38.84 -2.35
N LYS A 515 -39.37 38.06 -3.29
CA LYS A 515 -40.78 37.65 -3.24
C LYS A 515 -41.03 36.33 -4.00
N LYS A 516 -41.72 35.41 -3.31
CA LYS A 516 -42.40 34.22 -3.86
C LYS A 516 -43.68 34.63 -4.61
N SER A 517 -44.05 33.87 -5.63
CA SER A 517 -45.46 33.59 -5.94
C SER A 517 -45.64 32.32 -6.79
N SER A 518 -46.53 31.46 -6.32
CA SER A 518 -47.13 30.29 -6.95
C SER A 518 -48.19 30.65 -8.02
N SER A 519 -48.41 29.82 -9.05
CA SER A 519 -49.68 29.07 -9.27
C SER A 519 -49.89 28.56 -10.71
N SER A 520 -50.52 27.38 -10.76
CA SER A 520 -51.46 26.83 -11.75
C SER A 520 -51.01 26.38 -13.15
N SER A 521 -51.21 25.07 -13.37
CA SER A 521 -51.29 24.35 -14.65
C SER A 521 -52.59 24.67 -15.42
N PRO A 522 -52.66 24.29 -16.71
CA PRO A 522 -53.61 23.21 -17.06
C PRO A 522 -53.07 22.15 -18.04
N SER A 523 -53.65 20.97 -17.90
CA SER A 523 -53.41 19.70 -18.59
C SER A 523 -53.81 19.69 -20.08
N LYS A 524 -53.04 18.96 -20.92
CA LYS A 524 -53.58 18.16 -22.04
C LYS A 524 -52.89 16.80 -22.14
N LYS A 525 -53.72 15.75 -22.13
CA LYS A 525 -53.50 14.36 -22.57
C LYS A 525 -52.80 14.36 -23.94
N GLY A 526 -51.91 13.47 -24.34
CA GLY A 526 -51.50 12.15 -23.88
C GLY A 526 -51.11 11.38 -25.15
N LYS A 527 -49.89 10.83 -25.22
CA LYS A 527 -49.55 9.69 -26.08
C LYS A 527 -48.50 8.86 -25.36
N SER A 528 -48.89 7.63 -25.10
CA SER A 528 -48.12 6.58 -24.47
C SER A 528 -46.98 6.13 -25.39
N SER A 529 -45.76 6.12 -24.88
CA SER A 529 -44.70 5.22 -25.36
C SER A 529 -44.01 4.65 -24.12
N THR A 530 -44.22 3.37 -23.90
CA THR A 530 -43.63 2.52 -22.87
C THR A 530 -42.11 2.66 -22.89
N ILE A 531 -41.54 3.37 -21.92
CA ILE A 531 -40.10 3.29 -21.62
C ILE A 531 -39.93 2.17 -20.60
N THR A 532 -39.58 0.99 -21.10
CA THR A 532 -38.93 -0.05 -20.31
C THR A 532 -37.74 0.55 -19.58
N ARG A 533 -37.71 0.45 -18.24
CA ARG A 533 -36.51 0.65 -17.42
C ARG A 533 -35.39 -0.20 -18.03
N ARG A 534 -34.41 0.44 -18.68
CA ARG A 534 -33.10 -0.18 -18.91
C ARG A 534 -32.30 -0.02 -17.61
N ASN A 535 -31.75 -1.13 -17.15
CA ASN A 535 -30.92 -1.23 -15.97
C ASN A 535 -29.74 -0.26 -16.04
N ALA A 536 -29.47 0.41 -14.93
CA ALA A 536 -28.18 1.03 -14.67
C ALA A 536 -27.19 -0.10 -14.34
N SER A 537 -26.48 -0.62 -15.34
CA SER A 537 -25.39 -1.59 -15.13
C SER A 537 -24.27 -1.50 -16.16
N GLU A 538 -24.08 -0.35 -16.81
CA GLU A 538 -23.02 -0.17 -17.83
C GLU A 538 -22.17 1.07 -17.52
N PHE A 539 -21.49 1.10 -16.37
CA PHE A 539 -20.41 2.07 -16.11
C PHE A 539 -19.43 1.47 -15.09
N ASP A 540 -18.76 0.39 -15.48
CA ASP A 540 -17.63 -0.15 -14.73
C ASP A 540 -16.46 -0.28 -15.71
N THR A 541 -15.55 0.71 -15.70
CA THR A 541 -14.37 0.73 -16.57
C THR A 541 -13.35 -0.35 -16.19
N CYS A 542 -13.49 -0.93 -15.00
CA CYS A 542 -12.76 -2.08 -14.53
C CYS A 542 -13.58 -3.37 -14.76
N LEU A 543 -13.91 -3.71 -16.02
CA LEU A 543 -14.69 -4.91 -16.32
C LEU A 543 -14.02 -6.17 -15.72
N PRO A 544 -14.76 -7.03 -14.99
CA PRO A 544 -14.33 -8.40 -14.78
C PRO A 544 -14.46 -9.14 -16.11
N ASP A 545 -13.35 -9.33 -16.83
CA ASP A 545 -13.34 -10.23 -17.98
C ASP A 545 -13.96 -11.57 -17.57
N LYS A 546 -14.93 -12.04 -18.36
CA LYS A 546 -15.68 -13.28 -18.12
C LYS A 546 -14.72 -14.43 -17.77
N PRO A 547 -15.09 -15.30 -16.81
CA PRO A 547 -14.28 -16.47 -16.50
C PRO A 547 -14.10 -17.29 -17.77
N VAL A 548 -12.84 -17.46 -18.19
CA VAL A 548 -12.50 -18.37 -19.27
C VAL A 548 -12.43 -19.76 -18.64
N GLU A 549 -13.30 -20.68 -19.07
CA GLU A 549 -13.17 -22.09 -18.72
C GLU A 549 -11.83 -22.62 -19.25
N PHE A 550 -11.03 -23.22 -18.37
CA PHE A 550 -9.81 -23.92 -18.76
C PHE A 550 -9.66 -25.23 -18.01
N ASP A 551 -9.14 -26.21 -18.76
CA ASP A 551 -8.84 -27.56 -18.33
C ASP A 551 -7.93 -27.61 -17.10
N PRO A 552 -8.15 -28.57 -16.18
CA PRO A 552 -7.35 -28.72 -14.98
C PRO A 552 -5.90 -29.05 -15.34
N VAL A 553 -5.01 -28.07 -15.19
CA VAL A 553 -3.57 -28.33 -15.09
C VAL A 553 -3.35 -29.10 -13.80
N GLN A 554 -3.20 -30.42 -13.88
CA GLN A 554 -2.70 -31.23 -12.77
C GLN A 554 -1.25 -30.84 -12.48
N VAL A 555 -1.06 -29.87 -11.59
CA VAL A 555 0.19 -29.72 -10.86
C VAL A 555 0.15 -30.74 -9.73
N SER A 556 0.64 -31.95 -10.00
CA SER A 556 0.88 -32.95 -8.95
C SER A 556 2.04 -32.46 -8.08
N LEU A 557 1.72 -31.78 -6.97
CA LEU A 557 2.65 -31.64 -5.86
C LEU A 557 2.82 -33.02 -5.21
N PRO A 558 4.05 -33.44 -4.83
CA PRO A 558 4.25 -34.69 -4.12
C PRO A 558 3.56 -34.62 -2.76
N ILE A 559 2.40 -35.27 -2.64
CA ILE A 559 1.69 -35.45 -1.39
C ILE A 559 2.55 -36.38 -0.52
N GLN A 560 3.21 -35.86 0.50
CA GLN A 560 3.67 -36.68 1.63
C GLN A 560 2.47 -37.01 2.51
N SER A 561 1.69 -38.01 2.10
CA SER A 561 0.71 -38.67 2.97
C SER A 561 1.43 -39.75 3.77
N ASN A 562 1.98 -39.40 4.93
CA ASN A 562 2.33 -40.37 5.94
C ASN A 562 2.12 -39.74 7.30
N TYR A 563 0.87 -39.65 7.75
CA TYR A 563 0.50 -39.76 9.16
C TYR A 563 -0.99 -40.12 9.24
N LEU A 564 -1.30 -41.12 10.07
CA LEU A 564 -2.63 -41.68 10.39
C LEU A 564 -3.13 -42.84 9.50
N ARG A 565 -2.46 -44.00 9.58
CA ARG A 565 -3.14 -45.31 9.74
C ARG A 565 -2.14 -46.39 10.15
N ALA A 566 -1.88 -46.51 11.45
CA ALA A 566 -1.58 -47.80 12.03
C ALA A 566 -2.88 -48.26 12.69
N ASN A 567 -3.54 -49.26 12.11
CA ASN A 567 -4.46 -50.07 12.89
C ASN A 567 -4.30 -51.54 12.53
N ASN A 568 -4.30 -52.32 13.59
CA ASN A 568 -4.05 -53.73 13.68
C ASN A 568 -4.82 -54.57 12.66
N ASN A 569 -4.13 -55.65 12.27
CA ASN A 569 -4.65 -56.80 11.58
C ASN A 569 -5.89 -57.42 12.28
N ASN A 570 -6.73 -57.97 11.41
CA ASN A 570 -7.39 -59.29 11.49
C ASN A 570 -8.89 -59.42 11.84
N TYR A 571 -9.49 -60.24 10.96
CA TYR A 571 -10.68 -61.08 11.04
C TYR A 571 -12.06 -60.53 10.64
N HIS A 572 -12.49 -61.02 9.46
CA HIS A 572 -13.85 -61.35 9.06
C HIS A 572 -14.65 -62.01 10.19
N ASN A 573 -15.92 -61.60 10.38
CA ASN A 573 -17.06 -62.50 10.12
C ASN A 573 -18.42 -61.78 10.17
N ASP A 574 -19.34 -62.39 9.42
CA ASP A 574 -20.77 -62.18 9.24
C ASP A 574 -21.61 -61.91 10.50
N GLY A 575 -22.79 -61.30 10.29
CA GLY A 575 -23.99 -61.77 10.99
C GLY A 575 -25.00 -60.73 11.47
N SER A 576 -25.99 -60.44 10.60
CA SER A 576 -27.44 -60.47 10.90
C SER A 576 -28.14 -59.52 11.91
N ARG A 577 -29.29 -59.00 11.41
CA ARG A 577 -30.59 -58.70 12.06
C ARG A 577 -30.66 -57.53 13.07
N ALA A 578 -31.47 -56.48 12.79
CA ALA A 578 -32.91 -56.35 13.13
C ALA A 578 -33.14 -56.38 14.67
N THR A 579 -33.78 -55.46 15.38
CA THR A 579 -34.95 -54.61 15.11
C THR A 579 -35.17 -53.68 16.32
N THR A 580 -35.64 -52.47 16.06
CA THR A 580 -36.69 -51.68 16.76
C THR A 580 -36.97 -51.81 18.28
N ARG A 581 -37.04 -50.63 18.92
CA ARG A 581 -38.16 -50.07 19.72
C ARG A 581 -37.97 -49.87 21.24
N GLN A 582 -37.92 -48.58 21.60
CA GLN A 582 -38.64 -47.85 22.67
C GLN A 582 -38.52 -48.21 24.18
N GLN A 583 -38.24 -47.12 24.91
CA GLN A 583 -38.89 -46.60 26.13
C GLN A 583 -38.19 -46.70 27.51
N ARG A 584 -37.93 -45.49 28.04
CA ARG A 584 -38.10 -44.99 29.42
C ARG A 584 -37.33 -45.67 30.56
N SER A 585 -36.47 -44.88 31.23
CA SER A 585 -36.69 -44.27 32.57
C SER A 585 -35.35 -44.00 33.29
N ALA A 586 -35.28 -42.88 34.01
CA ALA A 586 -34.16 -42.47 34.86
C ALA A 586 -34.18 -43.23 36.21
N PRO A 587 -33.08 -43.24 37.00
CA PRO A 587 -32.89 -42.15 37.97
C PRO A 587 -31.43 -41.69 38.22
N ARG A 588 -31.34 -40.55 38.93
CA ARG A 588 -30.16 -39.84 39.47
C ARG A 588 -29.30 -40.68 40.43
N VAL A 589 -28.00 -40.40 40.46
CA VAL A 589 -27.17 -40.34 41.69
C VAL A 589 -26.21 -39.14 41.60
N VAL A 590 -25.96 -38.55 42.77
CA VAL A 590 -25.31 -37.28 43.13
C VAL A 590 -23.97 -37.59 43.84
N GLU A 591 -22.94 -36.76 43.62
CA GLU A 591 -21.74 -36.62 44.48
C GLU A 591 -21.22 -35.19 44.22
N GLN A 592 -21.41 -34.15 45.04
CA GLN A 592 -21.04 -33.81 46.44
C GLN A 592 -19.53 -33.67 46.73
N LEU A 593 -19.11 -32.38 46.83
CA LEU A 593 -17.94 -31.82 47.53
C LEU A 593 -17.99 -32.12 49.05
N PRO A 594 -16.85 -32.08 49.78
CA PRO A 594 -16.68 -31.06 50.87
C PRO A 594 -15.18 -30.76 51.22
N PRO A 595 -14.82 -30.09 52.36
CA PRO A 595 -15.19 -28.74 52.80
C PRO A 595 -13.98 -27.88 53.28
N SER A 596 -14.24 -26.60 53.55
CA SER A 596 -13.40 -25.67 54.32
C SER A 596 -13.63 -25.77 55.84
N TYR A 597 -12.59 -25.54 56.67
CA TYR A 597 -12.73 -25.15 58.08
C TYR A 597 -11.59 -24.22 58.53
N ASN A 598 -11.93 -23.27 59.41
CA ASN A 598 -11.08 -22.23 59.99
C ASN A 598 -10.82 -22.51 61.49
N SER A 599 -9.65 -22.03 61.99
CA SER A 599 -9.42 -21.32 63.27
C SER A 599 -8.39 -21.87 64.32
N ILE A 600 -7.40 -20.99 64.59
CA ILE A 600 -6.74 -20.59 65.86
C ILE A 600 -5.68 -21.50 66.55
N GLY A 601 -4.48 -20.93 66.80
CA GLY A 601 -3.69 -21.20 68.03
C GLY A 601 -2.14 -21.13 67.99
N HIS A 602 -1.57 -19.94 68.24
CA HIS A 602 -0.26 -19.59 68.88
C HIS A 602 1.04 -20.41 68.68
N ALA A 603 2.14 -19.73 68.24
CA ALA A 603 3.32 -19.39 69.08
C ALA A 603 4.48 -18.65 68.34
N ARG A 604 4.80 -17.46 68.88
CA ARG A 604 6.02 -16.59 68.90
C ARG A 604 7.34 -16.98 68.19
N ARG A 605 7.97 -16.01 67.50
CA ARG A 605 9.21 -15.25 67.83
C ARG A 605 9.68 -14.44 66.59
N GLN A 606 9.55 -13.11 66.57
CA GLN A 606 10.50 -12.02 66.95
C GLN A 606 11.34 -11.43 65.78
N PHE A 607 11.12 -10.11 65.61
CA PHE A 607 11.69 -8.99 64.79
C PHE A 607 13.24 -8.87 64.68
N PRO A 608 13.85 -7.89 63.93
CA PRO A 608 13.36 -6.55 63.45
C PRO A 608 13.66 -6.20 61.96
N LEU A 609 12.95 -5.33 61.22
CA LEU A 609 12.58 -3.88 61.30
C LEU A 609 13.74 -2.87 61.14
N LEU A 610 13.60 -1.96 60.14
CA LEU A 610 13.87 -0.49 60.12
C LEU A 610 13.83 0.03 58.65
N THR A 611 12.74 0.67 58.19
CA THR A 611 12.41 2.12 58.09
C THR A 611 12.94 2.88 56.84
N PRO A 612 12.12 3.73 56.19
CA PRO A 612 12.45 4.49 54.98
C PRO A 612 12.83 5.96 55.25
N ILE A 613 13.56 6.60 54.32
CA ILE A 613 13.89 8.04 54.34
C ILE A 613 13.58 8.68 52.97
N THR A 614 13.03 9.89 53.03
CA THR A 614 12.56 10.77 51.94
C THR A 614 13.52 11.92 51.59
N HIS A 615 13.35 12.45 50.35
CA HIS A 615 13.65 13.81 49.80
C HIS A 615 15.07 14.15 49.30
N PRO A 616 15.29 15.19 48.41
CA PRO A 616 14.40 16.19 47.76
C PRO A 616 14.64 16.47 46.22
N ARG A 617 13.89 17.43 45.63
CA ARG A 617 14.06 18.10 44.30
C ARG A 617 14.97 19.35 44.39
N ILE A 618 15.79 19.68 43.36
CA ILE A 618 16.18 21.01 42.75
C ILE A 618 16.98 20.69 41.44
N ASP A 619 16.56 21.03 40.21
CA ASP A 619 16.74 22.22 39.31
C ASP A 619 18.05 22.31 38.45
N ARG A 620 17.88 22.88 37.25
CA ARG A 620 18.70 23.05 36.01
C ARG A 620 20.21 23.33 36.12
N SER A 621 21.01 22.83 35.15
CA SER A 621 21.76 23.65 34.15
C SER A 621 22.79 22.85 33.32
N THR A 622 23.09 23.40 32.16
CA THR A 622 24.05 23.09 31.07
C THR A 622 25.45 22.61 31.45
N THR A 623 26.04 21.68 30.69
CA THR A 623 27.18 21.90 29.75
C THR A 623 27.71 20.59 29.13
N ASN A 624 28.24 20.71 27.91
CA ASN A 624 28.93 19.71 27.09
C ASN A 624 30.15 19.06 27.80
N ILE A 625 30.56 17.87 27.34
CA ILE A 625 31.94 17.48 26.92
C ILE A 625 32.03 15.93 26.76
N THR A 626 32.44 15.46 25.58
CA THR A 626 33.03 14.14 25.25
C THR A 626 34.56 14.14 25.48
N PRO A 627 35.35 13.07 25.28
CA PRO A 627 35.26 11.64 25.63
C PRO A 627 36.58 11.10 26.29
N SER A 628 36.61 9.84 26.72
CA SER A 628 37.76 8.87 26.75
C SER A 628 37.87 8.05 28.07
N VAL A 629 37.74 6.72 27.99
CA VAL A 629 38.77 5.63 27.97
C VAL A 629 39.31 5.23 29.37
N TYR A 630 39.01 4.01 29.86
CA TYR A 630 39.95 2.87 30.05
C TYR A 630 39.41 1.70 30.92
N ASN A 631 39.60 0.48 30.41
CA ASN A 631 39.98 -0.82 31.03
C ASN A 631 39.19 -1.46 32.20
N ALA A 632 38.79 -2.72 32.03
CA ALA A 632 39.54 -3.88 32.56
C ALA A 632 39.01 -5.24 32.04
N MET A 633 39.96 -6.06 31.58
CA MET A 633 39.90 -7.44 31.04
C MET A 633 39.85 -8.51 32.19
N PRO A 634 39.69 -9.84 31.98
CA PRO A 634 40.63 -10.67 31.18
C PRO A 634 40.06 -11.86 30.35
N PRO A 635 40.85 -12.37 29.38
CA PRO A 635 40.57 -13.56 28.57
C PRO A 635 41.34 -14.81 29.06
N SER A 636 40.93 -16.00 28.62
CA SER A 636 41.79 -17.19 28.70
C SER A 636 41.67 -18.11 27.48
N TYR A 637 42.86 -18.58 27.07
CA TYR A 637 43.22 -19.64 26.14
C TYR A 637 43.22 -19.36 24.62
N ALA A 638 44.42 -18.95 24.17
CA ALA A 638 44.99 -19.28 22.88
C ALA A 638 46.17 -20.25 23.09
N GLU A 639 46.38 -21.17 22.13
CA GLU A 639 47.62 -21.80 21.67
C GLU A 639 47.18 -22.94 20.70
N LEU A 640 47.73 -23.22 19.52
CA LEU A 640 48.97 -22.93 18.81
C LEU A 640 48.71 -23.25 17.32
N PHE A 641 49.23 -22.46 16.38
CA PHE A 641 50.16 -22.94 15.34
C PHE A 641 50.66 -21.76 14.48
N LEU A 642 51.97 -21.79 14.26
CA LEU A 642 52.84 -20.76 13.74
C LEU A 642 52.83 -20.64 12.21
N THR A 643 52.96 -19.38 11.75
CA THR A 643 53.78 -18.89 10.64
C THR A 643 53.66 -19.52 9.25
N SER A 644 53.21 -18.73 8.26
CA SER A 644 54.13 -18.04 7.35
C SER A 644 53.37 -17.19 6.34
N GLU A 645 53.63 -15.89 6.37
CA GLU A 645 53.40 -15.00 5.23
C GLU A 645 54.45 -15.31 4.15
N ASN A 646 54.01 -15.40 2.90
CA ASN A 646 54.80 -14.92 1.78
C ASN A 646 53.90 -14.58 0.57
N LYS A 647 53.68 -13.28 0.41
CA LYS A 647 53.63 -12.52 -0.85
C LYS A 647 53.19 -13.28 -2.12
N ARG A 648 51.93 -13.10 -2.53
CA ARG A 648 51.52 -12.38 -3.77
C ARG A 648 50.01 -12.29 -3.88
#